data_AF-A0AAX4FUC1-F1
#
_entry.id   AF-A0AAX4FUC1-F1
#
_cell.length_a   1.000
_cell.length_b   1.000
_cell.length_c   1.000
_cell.angle_alpha   90.00
_cell.angle_beta   90.00
_cell.angle_gamma   90.00
#
_symmetry.space_group_name_H-M   'P 1'
#
loop_
_entity.id
_entity.type
_entity.pdbx_description
1 polymer ?
#
loop_
_entity_poly.entity_id
_entity_poly.type
_entity_poly.pdbx_seq_one_letter_code
_entity_poly.pdbx_strand_id
1 'polypeptide(L)'
;MDKSIPIEERVKSAVTSGNPLELKEALREISTTRTRKGKQPLYAQVNAAITRAAFERGDPRILNLITEPTDEEVIEASRRAIARYIDTADEAWFSAVFALAGKLNRKGQQSALLARISRDLVLLAMDTGKKQYIETAQKTLEAISIRKYRSEILSETIPLLIHYGEEHRNIEILHGVLAMLPEIKTLSERSRLRAGLARAIAAVGMVSDDPDLLIQGLSVAAGIDQKVQRISTISGIVNAAWRSPLKAEIADIKNILDSLRKTRQERLAEIVARLTGELLDHHQDREDAYRQVVELAAKNPWTARIIAHELLAKAERSGDGWFFEKVFEFVARNENSTLPPIEGIVSAGITIATRSGNPAVLHNILPLVDDCSDKAKAATLYHQISETLYRVGDFRQAVLVLKKAGNPHETPALFRTSIKLIIEGIHRNEIGFIRENLLAGEGTGIADPLIQQAVTGFCRECSLDEVAGHMPAIKELAAVHQSQDRLLLECGSILLERGFVQERGPAALLDLLNQIVDPGLRDEAFSKIAVEMARIGAARNDRRLLQDSTALACEVVEQKRRAGALADIVNHVAALAIREDDPDLLQSMRILSTSLLAPDQCMATIESIVQGLVTYGVKHRSLQALDEAARTLVQNPDPHLQHLLETLIEGYIRVGCTRIVDCHSGVIPGSFEGILEPFETALTLLKTGAPPSEIQIRITDCIDIMLKQMQDSRDAVLVIPMALFSLENENEHERTAMIQRILTPFTEQTQEFDSANPYDATAYLLEGIDGATASPPVLDLMHRLFKHTADLYSRYSGIYRVASAYLVLGEAERAESIIRRLHETIDEIPDPAVRLIMLSDLAGLMAALDHRAARDYLAEAEKMVGSAGEEREDLVRKHLVYAFREICAATDGKKDLDWAIEQARRIEDPIDRVDALSAVYDMADEPAVRKEVVSMICQAVAGIPSVYARLPMLFYAARFVGRSGDEDAIELILESMERTAGSIRIPFITAMTQLRMAGMLYHLYRTTGSISAMERATAIASAIEDERVRYILMVQNDNLAPRSWDGTVYGSVLDFRERLRRGDCTRKDMAALDRAIGAAPDRMKRAIYYTEVYVFARDAGQHEIAERMLRCALDEAGKIRPLSRRAIALGDMACRLHAARYEDRAGNLLDLAVNEVLNIRDRATRESIYDELDMSIGIIQEYWL
;
A
#
# COMPACT_ATOMS: atom_id res chain seq x y z
N MET A 1 -59.89 49.92 -38.80
CA MET A 1 -58.60 49.22 -38.60
C MET A 1 -58.73 48.38 -37.34
N ASP A 2 -59.31 47.18 -37.48
CA ASP A 2 -59.31 46.17 -36.43
C ASP A 2 -58.09 45.27 -36.64
N LYS A 3 -57.21 45.22 -35.64
CA LYS A 3 -55.97 44.45 -35.65
C LYS A 3 -56.31 42.96 -35.76
N SER A 4 -55.87 42.29 -36.83
CA SER A 4 -56.03 40.83 -36.93
C SER A 4 -55.23 40.17 -35.82
N ILE A 5 -55.93 39.43 -34.96
CA ILE A 5 -55.33 38.62 -33.88
C ILE A 5 -54.30 37.67 -34.50
N PRO A 6 -53.05 37.62 -33.99
CA PRO A 6 -52.03 36.69 -34.46
C PRO A 6 -52.51 35.23 -34.38
N ILE A 7 -52.16 34.39 -35.36
CA ILE A 7 -52.52 32.95 -35.39
C ILE A 7 -52.14 32.24 -34.08
N GLU A 8 -51.04 32.66 -33.44
CA GLU A 8 -50.58 32.12 -32.16
C GLU A 8 -51.57 32.39 -31.01
N GLU A 9 -52.26 33.54 -30.98
CA GLU A 9 -53.28 33.84 -29.97
C GLU A 9 -54.57 33.03 -30.21
N ARG A 10 -54.93 32.75 -31.47
CA ARG A 10 -56.11 31.91 -31.80
C ARG A 10 -55.86 30.43 -31.53
N VAL A 11 -54.66 29.94 -31.86
CA VAL A 11 -54.23 28.58 -31.48
C VAL A 11 -54.22 28.44 -29.96
N LYS A 12 -53.69 29.43 -29.23
CA LYS A 12 -53.71 29.43 -27.75
C LYS A 12 -55.13 29.46 -27.20
N SER A 13 -56.05 30.22 -27.80
CA SER A 13 -57.48 30.21 -27.44
C SER A 13 -58.12 28.84 -27.66
N ALA A 14 -57.95 28.22 -28.83
CA ALA A 14 -58.53 26.91 -29.15
C ALA A 14 -57.94 25.78 -28.30
N VAL A 15 -56.63 25.83 -28.00
CA VAL A 15 -55.96 24.88 -27.08
C VAL A 15 -56.50 25.03 -25.66
N THR A 16 -56.84 26.24 -25.24
CA THR A 16 -57.40 26.51 -23.89
C THR A 16 -58.87 26.11 -23.80
N SER A 17 -59.66 26.30 -24.86
CA SER A 17 -61.09 25.94 -24.88
C SER A 17 -61.34 24.44 -25.02
N GLY A 18 -60.45 23.71 -25.70
CA GLY A 18 -60.58 22.26 -25.92
C GLY A 18 -61.81 21.86 -26.74
N ASN A 19 -62.43 22.79 -27.46
CA ASN A 19 -63.61 22.54 -28.30
C ASN A 19 -63.20 21.89 -29.65
N PRO A 20 -63.69 20.69 -30.01
CA PRO A 20 -63.29 19.98 -31.23
C PRO A 20 -63.52 20.76 -32.53
N LEU A 21 -64.56 21.61 -32.58
CA LEU A 21 -64.82 22.47 -33.75
C LEU A 21 -63.76 23.56 -33.88
N GLU A 22 -63.42 24.23 -32.78
CA GLU A 22 -62.38 25.28 -32.73
C GLU A 22 -60.98 24.70 -32.97
N LEU A 23 -60.68 23.51 -32.43
CA LEU A 23 -59.42 22.79 -32.68
C LEU A 23 -59.28 22.40 -34.16
N LYS A 24 -60.37 21.96 -34.81
CA LYS A 24 -60.38 21.64 -36.24
C LYS A 24 -60.21 22.89 -37.12
N GLU A 25 -60.79 24.01 -36.74
CA GLU A 25 -60.58 25.30 -37.40
C GLU A 25 -59.14 25.80 -37.24
N ALA A 26 -58.56 25.68 -36.03
CA ALA A 26 -57.16 26.00 -35.77
C ALA A 26 -56.20 25.15 -36.62
N LEU A 27 -56.45 23.85 -36.79
CA LEU A 27 -55.67 22.99 -37.69
C LEU A 27 -55.74 23.46 -39.16
N ARG A 28 -56.91 23.91 -39.63
CA ARG A 28 -57.07 24.45 -40.99
C ARG A 28 -56.26 25.72 -41.18
N GLU A 29 -56.24 26.64 -40.21
CA GLU A 29 -55.47 27.89 -40.29
C GLU A 29 -53.94 27.68 -40.20
N ILE A 30 -53.48 26.71 -39.39
CA ILE A 30 -52.05 26.32 -39.35
C ILE A 30 -51.60 25.77 -40.71
N SER A 31 -52.49 25.03 -41.39
CA SER A 31 -52.18 24.42 -42.69
C SER A 31 -51.93 25.44 -43.80
N THR A 32 -52.48 26.65 -43.73
CA THR A 32 -52.45 27.65 -44.82
C THR A 32 -51.33 28.71 -44.73
N THR A 33 -50.64 28.88 -43.60
CA THR A 33 -50.04 30.21 -43.30
C THR A 33 -48.54 30.24 -42.95
N ARG A 34 -47.81 29.10 -42.94
CA ARG A 34 -46.36 29.06 -42.58
C ARG A 34 -45.55 28.01 -43.36
N THR A 35 -44.21 28.09 -43.29
CA THR A 35 -43.28 27.06 -43.79
C THR A 35 -43.28 25.81 -42.87
N ARG A 36 -42.90 24.63 -43.40
CA ARG A 36 -43.01 23.33 -42.71
C ARG A 36 -42.38 23.30 -41.29
N LYS A 37 -41.23 23.96 -41.08
CA LYS A 37 -40.58 24.05 -39.75
C LYS A 37 -41.37 24.90 -38.73
N GLY A 38 -42.14 25.89 -39.17
CA GLY A 38 -42.97 26.73 -38.30
C GLY A 38 -44.32 26.10 -37.91
N LYS A 39 -44.78 25.07 -38.65
CA LYS A 39 -46.05 24.38 -38.37
C LYS A 39 -45.94 23.31 -37.28
N GLN A 40 -44.83 22.58 -37.24
CA GLN A 40 -44.62 21.49 -36.27
C GLN A 40 -44.90 21.85 -34.80
N PRO A 41 -44.39 22.97 -34.25
CA PRO A 41 -44.65 23.28 -32.83
C PRO A 41 -46.11 23.67 -32.58
N LEU A 42 -46.83 24.18 -33.59
CA LEU A 42 -48.25 24.50 -33.49
C LEU A 42 -49.12 23.25 -33.63
N TYR A 43 -48.79 22.34 -34.54
CA TYR A 43 -49.48 21.04 -34.63
C TYR A 43 -49.29 20.20 -33.37
N ALA A 44 -48.10 20.20 -32.76
CA ALA A 44 -47.88 19.51 -31.49
C ALA A 44 -48.78 20.06 -30.37
N GLN A 45 -48.90 21.40 -30.25
CA GLN A 45 -49.79 22.02 -29.26
C GLN A 45 -51.27 21.67 -29.48
N VAL A 46 -51.72 21.67 -30.74
CA VAL A 46 -53.11 21.34 -31.09
C VAL A 46 -53.38 19.84 -30.98
N ASN A 47 -52.48 18.96 -31.41
CA ASN A 47 -52.59 17.50 -31.27
C ASN A 47 -52.64 17.09 -29.79
N ALA A 48 -51.87 17.75 -28.92
CA ALA A 48 -51.94 17.54 -27.48
C ALA A 48 -53.32 17.95 -26.91
N ALA A 49 -53.89 19.07 -27.37
CA ALA A 49 -55.23 19.50 -26.98
C ALA A 49 -56.32 18.56 -27.52
N ILE A 50 -56.20 18.07 -28.76
CA ILE A 50 -57.11 17.07 -29.35
C ILE A 50 -57.08 15.77 -28.55
N THR A 51 -55.88 15.29 -28.22
CA THR A 51 -55.71 14.08 -27.41
C THR A 51 -56.35 14.28 -26.04
N ARG A 52 -56.10 15.41 -25.38
CA ARG A 52 -56.72 15.74 -24.09
C ARG A 52 -58.24 15.77 -24.19
N ALA A 53 -58.80 16.48 -25.16
CA ALA A 53 -60.24 16.60 -25.36
C ALA A 53 -60.92 15.26 -25.67
N ALA A 54 -60.27 14.38 -26.45
CA ALA A 54 -60.80 13.05 -26.74
C ALA A 54 -61.00 12.22 -25.47
N PHE A 55 -59.99 12.20 -24.59
CA PHE A 55 -60.05 11.42 -23.34
C PHE A 55 -60.92 12.07 -22.25
N GLU A 56 -60.91 13.41 -22.12
CA GLU A 56 -61.77 14.12 -21.15
C GLU A 56 -63.25 14.01 -21.50
N ARG A 57 -63.60 14.04 -22.79
CA ARG A 57 -64.99 13.91 -23.26
C ARG A 57 -65.43 12.46 -23.48
N GLY A 58 -64.49 11.51 -23.45
CA GLY A 58 -64.78 10.11 -23.69
C GLY A 58 -65.19 9.75 -25.12
N ASP A 59 -64.81 10.54 -26.14
CA ASP A 59 -65.14 10.25 -27.55
C ASP A 59 -63.88 9.92 -28.38
N PRO A 60 -63.63 8.63 -28.72
CA PRO A 60 -62.44 8.21 -29.47
C PRO A 60 -62.40 8.77 -30.90
N ARG A 61 -63.53 9.17 -31.47
CA ARG A 61 -63.59 9.69 -32.86
C ARG A 61 -62.84 11.01 -33.00
N ILE A 62 -62.67 11.75 -31.91
CA ILE A 62 -61.92 13.02 -31.87
C ILE A 62 -60.43 12.78 -32.21
N LEU A 63 -59.87 11.61 -31.87
CA LEU A 63 -58.48 11.26 -32.20
C LEU A 63 -58.19 11.19 -33.70
N ASN A 64 -59.22 11.02 -34.55
CA ASN A 64 -59.06 11.06 -36.00
C ASN A 64 -58.65 12.44 -36.53
N LEU A 65 -58.87 13.50 -35.74
CA LEU A 65 -58.49 14.89 -36.07
C LEU A 65 -56.99 15.15 -35.93
N ILE A 66 -56.24 14.25 -35.25
CA ILE A 66 -54.79 14.34 -35.12
C ILE A 66 -54.16 14.40 -36.53
N THR A 67 -53.38 15.45 -36.77
CA THR A 67 -52.82 15.78 -38.10
C THR A 67 -51.32 15.93 -38.01
N GLU A 68 -50.60 15.33 -38.97
CA GLU A 68 -49.12 15.24 -39.00
C GLU A 68 -48.49 14.90 -37.64
N PRO A 69 -48.99 13.87 -36.90
CA PRO A 69 -48.45 13.57 -35.60
C PRO A 69 -47.02 13.06 -35.66
N THR A 70 -46.28 13.26 -34.58
CA THR A 70 -45.03 12.53 -34.37
C THR A 70 -45.31 11.06 -34.04
N ASP A 71 -44.32 10.19 -34.23
CA ASP A 71 -44.46 8.77 -33.88
C ASP A 71 -44.80 8.59 -32.39
N GLU A 72 -44.23 9.44 -31.52
CA GLU A 72 -44.49 9.45 -30.09
C GLU A 72 -45.93 9.83 -29.75
N GLU A 73 -46.50 10.84 -30.44
CA GLU A 73 -47.89 11.25 -30.25
C GLU A 73 -48.86 10.10 -30.58
N VAL A 74 -48.59 9.34 -31.67
CA VAL A 74 -49.41 8.18 -32.04
C VAL A 74 -49.26 7.04 -31.04
N ILE A 75 -48.04 6.73 -30.61
CA ILE A 75 -47.77 5.66 -29.64
C ILE A 75 -48.48 5.96 -28.32
N GLU A 76 -48.38 7.20 -27.82
CA GLU A 76 -48.98 7.59 -26.55
C GLU A 76 -50.52 7.63 -26.64
N ALA A 77 -51.08 8.16 -27.73
CA ALA A 77 -52.53 8.14 -27.95
C ALA A 77 -53.07 6.70 -28.04
N SER A 78 -52.35 5.80 -28.73
CA SER A 78 -52.74 4.40 -28.89
C SER A 78 -52.67 3.64 -27.56
N ARG A 79 -51.63 3.90 -26.75
CA ARG A 79 -51.50 3.32 -25.40
C ARG A 79 -52.66 3.75 -24.51
N ARG A 80 -53.00 5.05 -24.50
CA ARG A 80 -54.13 5.57 -23.72
C ARG A 80 -55.47 5.03 -24.20
N ALA A 81 -55.64 4.83 -25.52
CA ALA A 81 -56.83 4.23 -26.09
C ALA A 81 -56.98 2.76 -25.68
N ILE A 82 -55.90 1.98 -25.70
CA ILE A 82 -55.89 0.60 -25.18
C ILE A 82 -56.20 0.56 -23.68
N ALA A 83 -55.60 1.44 -22.88
CA ALA A 83 -55.91 1.53 -21.45
C ALA A 83 -57.41 1.80 -21.21
N ARG A 84 -58.00 2.71 -22.00
CA ARG A 84 -59.44 2.99 -21.90
C ARG A 84 -60.30 1.81 -22.34
N TYR A 85 -59.90 1.09 -23.39
CA TYR A 85 -60.56 -0.17 -23.78
C TYR A 85 -60.50 -1.21 -22.67
N ILE A 86 -59.34 -1.38 -22.02
CA ILE A 86 -59.18 -2.32 -20.90
C ILE A 86 -60.14 -1.97 -19.75
N ASP A 87 -60.27 -0.68 -19.42
CA ASP A 87 -61.15 -0.22 -18.32
C ASP A 87 -62.64 -0.31 -18.64
N THR A 88 -63.04 -0.10 -19.91
CA THR A 88 -64.44 0.11 -20.29
C THR A 88 -65.04 -0.98 -21.17
N ALA A 89 -64.20 -1.83 -21.77
CA ALA A 89 -64.54 -2.80 -22.82
C ALA A 89 -65.21 -2.20 -24.06
N ASP A 90 -65.13 -0.88 -24.27
CA ASP A 90 -65.69 -0.21 -25.44
C ASP A 90 -64.79 -0.40 -26.66
N GLU A 91 -65.24 -1.25 -27.58
CA GLU A 91 -64.59 -1.60 -28.84
C GLU A 91 -64.29 -0.38 -29.74
N ALA A 92 -64.97 0.76 -29.54
CA ALA A 92 -64.66 1.99 -30.26
C ALA A 92 -63.25 2.52 -29.92
N TRP A 93 -62.79 2.37 -28.68
CA TRP A 93 -61.44 2.74 -28.25
C TRP A 93 -60.38 1.79 -28.82
N PHE A 94 -60.66 0.48 -28.88
CA PHE A 94 -59.78 -0.49 -29.54
C PHE A 94 -59.70 -0.23 -31.06
N SER A 95 -60.83 0.03 -31.70
CA SER A 95 -60.89 0.33 -33.14
C SER A 95 -60.10 1.60 -33.51
N ALA A 96 -60.08 2.61 -32.62
CA ALA A 96 -59.32 3.85 -32.82
C ALA A 96 -57.80 3.61 -32.93
N VAL A 97 -57.27 2.53 -32.35
CA VAL A 97 -55.85 2.16 -32.44
C VAL A 97 -55.43 1.89 -33.87
N PHE A 98 -56.26 1.23 -34.68
CA PHE A 98 -55.94 0.98 -36.08
C PHE A 98 -55.94 2.28 -36.89
N ALA A 99 -56.86 3.21 -36.59
CA ALA A 99 -56.89 4.53 -37.22
C ALA A 99 -55.64 5.36 -36.86
N LEU A 100 -55.21 5.33 -35.59
CA LEU A 100 -53.99 5.96 -35.10
C LEU A 100 -52.74 5.33 -35.71
N ALA A 101 -52.62 4.00 -35.71
CA ALA A 101 -51.51 3.28 -36.33
C ALA A 101 -51.40 3.65 -37.82
N GLY A 102 -52.53 3.77 -38.53
CA GLY A 102 -52.57 4.21 -39.93
C GLY A 102 -51.98 5.61 -40.19
N LYS A 103 -51.83 6.46 -39.16
CA LYS A 103 -51.19 7.79 -39.27
C LYS A 103 -49.65 7.73 -39.25
N LEU A 104 -49.06 6.58 -38.88
CA LEU A 104 -47.60 6.39 -38.93
C LEU A 104 -47.13 6.21 -40.38
N ASN A 105 -46.04 6.88 -40.74
CA ASN A 105 -45.55 6.93 -42.12
C ASN A 105 -44.95 5.61 -42.62
N ARG A 106 -44.48 4.72 -41.74
CA ARG A 106 -43.81 3.47 -42.11
C ARG A 106 -44.62 2.25 -41.66
N LYS A 107 -44.89 1.30 -42.57
CA LYS A 107 -45.51 0.00 -42.24
C LYS A 107 -44.76 -0.79 -41.16
N GLY A 108 -43.45 -0.57 -41.03
CA GLY A 108 -42.63 -1.12 -39.94
C GLY A 108 -43.03 -0.58 -38.56
N GLN A 109 -43.26 0.72 -38.45
CA GLN A 109 -43.70 1.35 -37.20
C GLN A 109 -45.14 0.96 -36.86
N GLN A 110 -46.01 0.84 -37.87
CA GLN A 110 -47.37 0.31 -37.71
C GLN A 110 -47.35 -1.13 -37.16
N SER A 111 -46.56 -2.00 -37.79
CA SER A 111 -46.39 -3.40 -37.38
C SER A 111 -45.79 -3.51 -35.97
N ALA A 112 -44.83 -2.65 -35.62
CA ALA A 112 -44.23 -2.62 -34.29
C ALA A 112 -45.21 -2.16 -33.19
N LEU A 113 -46.03 -1.14 -33.47
CA LEU A 113 -47.08 -0.68 -32.56
C LEU A 113 -48.14 -1.77 -32.33
N LEU A 114 -48.63 -2.40 -33.40
CA LEU A 114 -49.62 -3.48 -33.30
C LEU A 114 -49.04 -4.72 -32.61
N ALA A 115 -47.77 -5.07 -32.86
CA ALA A 115 -47.08 -6.16 -32.16
C ALA A 115 -47.03 -5.89 -30.64
N ARG A 116 -46.63 -4.67 -30.25
CA ARG A 116 -46.60 -4.27 -28.84
C ARG A 116 -47.97 -4.41 -28.18
N ILE A 117 -49.02 -3.90 -28.82
CA ILE A 117 -50.39 -3.98 -28.30
C ILE A 117 -50.87 -5.42 -28.21
N SER A 118 -50.57 -6.27 -29.21
CA SER A 118 -50.90 -7.69 -29.18
C SER A 118 -50.27 -8.38 -27.98
N ARG A 119 -48.99 -8.11 -27.69
CA ARG A 119 -48.30 -8.66 -26.52
C ARG A 119 -48.90 -8.17 -25.21
N ASP A 120 -49.15 -6.87 -25.11
CA ASP A 120 -49.70 -6.27 -23.90
C ASP A 120 -51.09 -6.86 -23.58
N LEU A 121 -51.90 -7.17 -24.60
CA LEU A 121 -53.19 -7.87 -24.45
C LEU A 121 -53.05 -9.35 -24.06
N VAL A 122 -52.06 -10.08 -24.60
CA VAL A 122 -51.79 -11.47 -24.18
C VAL A 122 -51.32 -11.51 -22.73
N LEU A 123 -50.45 -10.60 -22.32
CA LEU A 123 -50.01 -10.48 -20.93
C LEU A 123 -51.18 -10.17 -19.99
N LEU A 124 -52.05 -9.23 -20.38
CA LEU A 124 -53.25 -8.92 -19.61
C LEU A 124 -54.20 -10.12 -19.50
N ALA A 125 -54.33 -10.94 -20.55
CA ALA A 125 -55.08 -12.20 -20.47
C ALA A 125 -54.49 -13.16 -19.42
N MET A 126 -53.16 -13.19 -19.26
CA MET A 126 -52.52 -14.01 -18.21
C MET A 126 -52.91 -13.51 -16.83
N ASP A 127 -52.80 -12.19 -16.62
CA ASP A 127 -53.08 -11.58 -15.32
C ASP A 127 -54.56 -11.68 -14.92
N THR A 128 -55.47 -11.65 -15.89
CA THR A 128 -56.92 -11.57 -15.63
C THR A 128 -57.68 -12.88 -15.86
N GLY A 129 -57.08 -13.87 -16.52
CA GLY A 129 -57.73 -15.13 -16.90
C GLY A 129 -58.83 -14.99 -17.98
N LYS A 130 -58.95 -13.82 -18.63
CA LYS A 130 -60.03 -13.53 -19.59
C LYS A 130 -59.63 -13.87 -21.03
N LYS A 131 -60.22 -14.92 -21.60
CA LYS A 131 -60.03 -15.34 -23.01
C LYS A 131 -60.28 -14.22 -24.04
N GLN A 132 -61.19 -13.29 -23.76
CA GLN A 132 -61.52 -12.16 -24.65
C GLN A 132 -60.31 -11.31 -25.04
N TYR A 133 -59.31 -11.12 -24.16
CA TYR A 133 -58.11 -10.36 -24.48
C TYR A 133 -57.16 -11.13 -25.41
N ILE A 134 -57.14 -12.47 -25.35
CA ILE A 134 -56.41 -13.32 -26.31
C ILE A 134 -57.04 -13.21 -27.70
N GLU A 135 -58.38 -13.25 -27.77
CA GLU A 135 -59.11 -13.08 -29.04
C GLU A 135 -58.90 -11.67 -29.62
N THR A 136 -58.85 -10.64 -28.77
CA THR A 136 -58.55 -9.27 -29.19
C THR A 136 -57.10 -9.12 -29.66
N ALA A 137 -56.15 -9.76 -28.97
CA ALA A 137 -54.74 -9.79 -29.37
C ALA A 137 -54.57 -10.46 -30.73
N GLN A 138 -55.29 -11.55 -30.99
CA GLN A 138 -55.27 -12.23 -32.28
C GLN A 138 -55.69 -11.30 -33.43
N LYS A 139 -56.72 -10.47 -33.24
CA LYS A 139 -57.13 -9.44 -34.23
C LYS A 139 -55.99 -8.45 -34.53
N THR A 140 -55.25 -8.01 -33.51
CA THR A 140 -54.08 -7.13 -33.73
C THR A 140 -52.93 -7.84 -34.44
N LEU A 141 -52.70 -9.11 -34.14
CA LEU A 141 -51.65 -9.94 -34.73
C LEU A 141 -51.92 -10.22 -36.21
N GLU A 142 -53.18 -10.47 -36.58
CA GLU A 142 -53.62 -10.65 -37.97
C GLU A 142 -53.45 -9.36 -38.80
N ALA A 143 -53.57 -8.18 -38.18
CA ALA A 143 -53.37 -6.88 -38.83
C ALA A 143 -51.88 -6.52 -39.07
N ILE A 144 -50.92 -7.28 -38.53
CA ILE A 144 -49.49 -7.07 -38.74
C ILE A 144 -49.11 -7.46 -40.17
N SER A 145 -48.92 -6.46 -41.02
CA SER A 145 -48.65 -6.68 -42.46
C SER A 145 -47.23 -7.18 -42.77
N ILE A 146 -46.25 -7.01 -41.88
CA ILE A 146 -44.85 -7.43 -42.11
C ILE A 146 -44.57 -8.77 -41.41
N ARG A 147 -44.29 -9.81 -42.21
CA ARG A 147 -44.00 -11.17 -41.73
C ARG A 147 -42.87 -11.26 -40.70
N LYS A 148 -41.86 -10.38 -40.77
CA LYS A 148 -40.78 -10.32 -39.76
C LYS A 148 -41.36 -10.04 -38.37
N TYR A 149 -42.09 -8.95 -38.22
CA TYR A 149 -42.70 -8.54 -36.94
C TYR A 149 -43.72 -9.57 -36.46
N ARG A 150 -44.46 -10.21 -37.38
CA ARG A 150 -45.40 -11.29 -37.06
C ARG A 150 -44.68 -12.53 -36.52
N SER A 151 -43.56 -12.93 -37.12
CA SER A 151 -42.73 -14.02 -36.59
C SER A 151 -42.10 -13.67 -35.23
N GLU A 152 -41.58 -12.45 -35.06
CA GLU A 152 -40.99 -11.99 -33.78
C GLU A 152 -42.03 -12.01 -32.66
N ILE A 153 -43.21 -11.45 -32.89
CA ILE A 153 -44.25 -11.38 -31.85
C ILE A 153 -44.85 -12.75 -31.54
N LEU A 154 -44.97 -13.65 -32.52
CA LEU A 154 -45.39 -15.02 -32.27
C LEU A 154 -44.36 -15.78 -31.45
N SER A 155 -43.05 -15.57 -31.69
CA SER A 155 -42.00 -16.14 -30.85
C SER A 155 -42.10 -15.68 -29.39
N GLU A 156 -42.55 -14.45 -29.14
CA GLU A 156 -42.78 -13.91 -27.79
C GLU A 156 -44.10 -14.40 -27.16
N THR A 157 -45.19 -14.45 -27.94
CA THR A 157 -46.54 -14.71 -27.41
C THR A 157 -46.91 -16.19 -27.34
N ILE A 158 -46.40 -17.05 -28.23
CA ILE A 158 -46.69 -18.50 -28.19
C ILE A 158 -46.32 -19.15 -26.84
N PRO A 159 -45.15 -18.89 -26.23
CA PRO A 159 -44.85 -19.41 -24.89
C PRO A 159 -45.91 -19.03 -23.84
N LEU A 160 -46.41 -17.79 -23.88
CA LEU A 160 -47.43 -17.31 -22.97
C LEU A 160 -48.77 -18.04 -23.20
N LEU A 161 -49.14 -18.26 -24.47
CA LEU A 161 -50.34 -19.01 -24.83
C LEU A 161 -50.24 -20.49 -24.47
N ILE A 162 -49.06 -21.11 -24.58
CA ILE A 162 -48.81 -22.48 -24.11
C ILE A 162 -49.03 -22.55 -22.60
N HIS A 163 -48.45 -21.62 -21.85
CA HIS A 163 -48.59 -21.57 -20.40
C HIS A 163 -50.05 -21.40 -19.98
N TYR A 164 -50.77 -20.45 -20.60
CA TYR A 164 -52.20 -20.27 -20.35
C TYR A 164 -53.02 -21.51 -20.64
N GLY A 165 -52.77 -22.17 -21.79
CA GLY A 165 -53.47 -23.37 -22.19
C GLY A 165 -53.21 -24.53 -21.24
N GLU A 166 -52.01 -24.64 -20.69
CA GLU A 166 -51.65 -25.62 -19.66
C GLU A 166 -52.33 -25.31 -18.31
N GLU A 167 -52.20 -24.08 -17.81
CA GLU A 167 -52.75 -23.65 -16.52
C GLU A 167 -54.28 -23.74 -16.47
N HIS A 168 -54.96 -23.24 -17.50
CA HIS A 168 -56.41 -23.22 -17.58
C HIS A 168 -56.99 -24.46 -18.27
N ARG A 169 -56.15 -25.45 -18.60
CA ARG A 169 -56.50 -26.70 -19.31
C ARG A 169 -57.29 -26.45 -20.60
N ASN A 170 -56.96 -25.39 -21.32
CA ASN A 170 -57.65 -24.97 -22.53
C ASN A 170 -56.97 -25.54 -23.78
N ILE A 171 -57.43 -26.72 -24.20
CA ILE A 171 -56.90 -27.43 -25.36
C ILE A 171 -57.10 -26.65 -26.67
N GLU A 172 -58.19 -25.88 -26.81
CA GLU A 172 -58.45 -25.08 -28.02
C GLU A 172 -57.32 -24.08 -28.29
N ILE A 173 -56.79 -23.45 -27.22
CA ILE A 173 -55.67 -22.50 -27.33
C ILE A 173 -54.38 -23.22 -27.70
N LEU A 174 -54.10 -24.39 -27.12
CA LEU A 174 -52.93 -25.20 -27.47
C LEU A 174 -52.99 -25.69 -28.93
N HIS A 175 -54.16 -26.07 -29.44
CA HIS A 175 -54.36 -26.38 -30.87
C HIS A 175 -54.22 -25.14 -31.75
N GLY A 176 -54.71 -23.98 -31.30
CA GLY A 176 -54.49 -22.70 -31.97
C GLY A 176 -53.00 -22.38 -32.09
N VAL A 177 -52.21 -22.61 -31.04
CA VAL A 177 -50.75 -22.48 -31.07
C VAL A 177 -50.12 -23.42 -32.10
N LEU A 178 -50.56 -24.69 -32.18
CA LEU A 178 -50.06 -25.64 -33.18
C LEU A 178 -50.24 -25.10 -34.61
N ALA A 179 -51.38 -24.46 -34.90
CA ALA A 179 -51.69 -23.87 -36.19
C ALA A 179 -50.85 -22.61 -36.51
N MET A 180 -50.39 -21.87 -35.49
CA MET A 180 -49.55 -20.67 -35.64
C MET A 180 -48.05 -20.96 -35.83
N LEU A 181 -47.55 -22.11 -35.34
CA LEU A 181 -46.14 -22.49 -35.42
C LEU A 181 -45.49 -22.44 -36.83
N PRO A 182 -46.18 -22.77 -37.94
CA PRO A 182 -45.62 -22.64 -39.29
C PRO A 182 -45.23 -21.21 -39.68
N GLU A 183 -45.80 -20.18 -39.04
CA GLU A 183 -45.50 -18.77 -39.31
C GLU A 183 -44.13 -18.33 -38.74
N ILE A 184 -43.60 -19.05 -37.75
CA ILE A 184 -42.27 -18.82 -37.17
C ILE A 184 -41.19 -19.13 -38.21
N LYS A 185 -40.31 -18.16 -38.49
CA LYS A 185 -39.33 -18.26 -39.59
C LYS A 185 -38.21 -19.27 -39.31
N THR A 186 -37.73 -19.36 -38.07
CA THR A 186 -36.52 -20.12 -37.70
C THR A 186 -36.85 -21.55 -37.28
N LEU A 187 -36.16 -22.54 -37.87
CA LEU A 187 -36.39 -23.97 -37.58
C LEU A 187 -36.13 -24.31 -36.11
N SER A 188 -35.08 -23.72 -35.54
CA SER A 188 -34.69 -23.95 -34.14
C SER A 188 -35.76 -23.45 -33.17
N GLU A 189 -36.25 -22.23 -33.38
CA GLU A 189 -37.28 -21.65 -32.52
C GLU A 189 -38.60 -22.37 -32.68
N ARG A 190 -39.00 -22.70 -33.91
CA ARG A 190 -40.18 -23.54 -34.16
C ARG A 190 -40.07 -24.90 -33.46
N SER A 191 -38.90 -25.54 -33.50
CA SER A 191 -38.65 -26.82 -32.83
C SER A 191 -38.76 -26.70 -31.31
N ARG A 192 -38.21 -25.62 -30.73
CA ARG A 192 -38.31 -25.29 -29.30
C ARG A 192 -39.76 -25.06 -28.85
N LEU A 193 -40.51 -24.23 -29.58
CA LEU A 193 -41.89 -23.91 -29.26
C LEU A 193 -42.80 -25.14 -29.44
N ARG A 194 -42.57 -25.94 -30.50
CA ARG A 194 -43.26 -27.23 -30.70
C ARG A 194 -42.97 -28.23 -29.57
N ALA A 195 -41.75 -28.24 -29.04
CA ALA A 195 -41.40 -29.05 -27.87
C ALA A 195 -42.14 -28.59 -26.61
N GLY A 196 -42.22 -27.29 -26.37
CA GLY A 196 -43.04 -26.72 -25.29
C GLY A 196 -44.50 -27.13 -25.41
N LEU A 197 -45.07 -26.98 -26.60
CA LEU A 197 -46.45 -27.37 -26.88
C LEU A 197 -46.70 -28.88 -26.69
N ALA A 198 -45.80 -29.74 -27.20
CA ALA A 198 -45.93 -31.18 -27.06
C ALA A 198 -45.98 -31.61 -25.58
N ARG A 199 -45.14 -31.00 -24.74
CA ARG A 199 -45.14 -31.24 -23.30
C ARG A 199 -46.41 -30.73 -22.63
N ALA A 200 -46.87 -29.54 -22.97
CA ALA A 200 -48.10 -28.97 -22.41
C ALA A 200 -49.33 -29.83 -22.75
N ILE A 201 -49.48 -30.28 -24.01
CA ILE A 201 -50.57 -31.19 -24.40
C ILE A 201 -50.49 -32.50 -23.61
N ALA A 202 -49.30 -33.11 -23.51
CA ALA A 202 -49.11 -34.33 -22.74
C ALA A 202 -49.40 -34.13 -21.25
N ALA A 203 -48.98 -33.00 -20.66
CA ALA A 203 -49.22 -32.65 -19.26
C ALA A 203 -50.72 -32.47 -18.96
N VAL A 204 -51.45 -31.77 -19.83
CA VAL A 204 -52.91 -31.66 -19.70
C VAL A 204 -53.59 -33.03 -19.79
N GLY A 205 -53.11 -33.91 -20.67
CA GLY A 205 -53.57 -35.31 -20.75
C GLY A 205 -53.32 -36.10 -19.47
N MET A 206 -52.11 -36.02 -18.91
CA MET A 206 -51.75 -36.68 -17.64
C MET A 206 -52.57 -36.17 -16.45
N VAL A 207 -52.87 -34.87 -16.41
CA VAL A 207 -53.65 -34.27 -15.32
C VAL A 207 -55.16 -34.54 -15.47
N SER A 208 -55.62 -34.80 -16.69
CA SER A 208 -57.02 -35.08 -17.00
C SER A 208 -57.32 -36.57 -17.16
N ASP A 209 -56.34 -37.44 -16.89
CA ASP A 209 -56.39 -38.89 -17.11
C ASP A 209 -56.83 -39.30 -18.54
N ASP A 210 -56.41 -38.52 -19.54
CA ASP A 210 -56.74 -38.72 -20.96
C ASP A 210 -55.53 -39.29 -21.73
N PRO A 211 -55.52 -40.60 -22.06
CA PRO A 211 -54.42 -41.22 -22.78
C PRO A 211 -54.30 -40.74 -24.25
N ASP A 212 -55.40 -40.28 -24.86
CA ASP A 212 -55.37 -39.81 -26.25
C ASP A 212 -54.60 -38.48 -26.36
N LEU A 213 -54.73 -37.60 -25.36
CA LEU A 213 -53.94 -36.38 -25.27
C LEU A 213 -52.45 -36.65 -25.00
N LEU A 214 -52.13 -37.68 -24.20
CA LEU A 214 -50.74 -38.13 -24.00
C LEU A 214 -50.11 -38.64 -25.32
N ILE A 215 -50.84 -39.48 -26.05
CA ILE A 215 -50.42 -39.99 -27.37
C ILE A 215 -50.33 -38.85 -28.38
N GLN A 216 -51.24 -37.87 -28.33
CA GLN A 216 -51.18 -36.67 -29.15
C GLN A 216 -49.91 -35.86 -28.83
N GLY A 217 -49.53 -35.70 -27.57
CA GLY A 217 -48.28 -35.06 -27.15
C GLY A 217 -47.04 -35.75 -27.74
N LEU A 218 -46.99 -37.09 -27.69
CA LEU A 218 -45.92 -37.88 -28.33
C LEU A 218 -45.90 -37.72 -29.86
N SER A 219 -47.08 -37.66 -30.49
CA SER A 219 -47.21 -37.40 -31.93
C SER A 219 -46.70 -36.00 -32.31
N VAL A 220 -47.04 -34.97 -31.52
CA VAL A 220 -46.56 -33.59 -31.73
C VAL A 220 -45.04 -33.52 -31.52
N ALA A 221 -44.49 -34.23 -30.53
CA ALA A 221 -43.05 -34.35 -30.30
C ALA A 221 -42.34 -35.05 -31.45
N ALA A 222 -42.91 -36.14 -31.99
CA ALA A 222 -42.36 -36.85 -33.14
C ALA A 222 -42.22 -35.96 -34.40
N GLY A 223 -43.06 -34.93 -34.51
CA GLY A 223 -43.03 -33.91 -35.55
C GLY A 223 -41.99 -32.80 -35.37
N ILE A 224 -41.14 -32.85 -34.35
CA ILE A 224 -40.01 -31.91 -34.18
C ILE A 224 -38.89 -32.26 -35.16
N ASP A 225 -38.41 -31.30 -35.94
CA ASP A 225 -37.42 -31.56 -36.99
C ASP A 225 -36.01 -31.85 -36.42
N GLN A 226 -35.60 -31.13 -35.38
CA GLN A 226 -34.30 -31.30 -34.72
C GLN A 226 -34.24 -32.58 -33.88
N LYS A 227 -33.32 -33.51 -34.23
CA LYS A 227 -33.21 -34.84 -33.59
C LYS A 227 -32.96 -34.79 -32.08
N VAL A 228 -32.01 -33.97 -31.64
CA VAL A 228 -31.66 -33.87 -30.21
C VAL A 228 -32.85 -33.36 -29.40
N GLN A 229 -33.49 -32.27 -29.85
CA GLN A 229 -34.65 -31.69 -29.19
C GLN A 229 -35.84 -32.66 -29.17
N ARG A 230 -36.07 -33.39 -30.27
CA ARG A 230 -37.12 -34.39 -30.37
C ARG A 230 -36.92 -35.51 -29.37
N ILE A 231 -35.74 -36.12 -29.32
CA ILE A 231 -35.43 -37.21 -28.38
C ILE A 231 -35.59 -36.72 -26.94
N SER A 232 -35.04 -35.54 -26.61
CA SER A 232 -35.19 -34.96 -25.26
C SER A 232 -36.65 -34.70 -24.88
N THR A 233 -37.47 -34.23 -25.83
CA THR A 233 -38.90 -33.97 -25.59
C THR A 233 -39.68 -35.27 -25.40
N ILE A 234 -39.42 -36.28 -26.24
CA ILE A 234 -40.01 -37.62 -26.12
C ILE A 234 -39.65 -38.22 -24.75
N SER A 235 -38.37 -38.21 -24.37
CA SER A 235 -37.95 -38.68 -23.04
C SER A 235 -38.66 -37.92 -21.92
N GLY A 236 -38.73 -36.59 -22.01
CA GLY A 236 -39.42 -35.78 -20.98
C GLY A 236 -40.89 -36.14 -20.81
N ILE A 237 -41.60 -36.40 -21.92
CA ILE A 237 -43.00 -36.82 -21.88
C ILE A 237 -43.13 -38.24 -21.32
N VAL A 238 -42.31 -39.20 -21.79
CA VAL A 238 -42.34 -40.60 -21.34
C VAL A 238 -42.06 -40.68 -19.83
N ASN A 239 -41.03 -40.01 -19.35
CA ASN A 239 -40.63 -40.05 -17.94
C ASN A 239 -41.69 -39.40 -17.03
N ALA A 240 -42.34 -38.33 -17.50
CA ALA A 240 -43.46 -37.72 -16.78
C ALA A 240 -44.68 -38.64 -16.75
N ALA A 241 -45.00 -39.32 -17.86
CA ALA A 241 -46.10 -40.28 -17.95
C ALA A 241 -45.90 -41.46 -16.98
N TRP A 242 -44.69 -41.99 -16.85
CA TRP A 242 -44.36 -43.07 -15.90
C TRP A 242 -44.62 -42.70 -14.44
N ARG A 243 -44.64 -41.41 -14.11
CA ARG A 243 -44.92 -40.87 -12.77
C ARG A 243 -46.37 -40.39 -12.61
N SER A 244 -47.19 -40.52 -13.64
CA SER A 244 -48.58 -40.10 -13.67
C SER A 244 -49.53 -41.29 -13.46
N PRO A 245 -50.84 -41.05 -13.29
CA PRO A 245 -51.85 -42.11 -13.27
C PRO A 245 -51.85 -42.97 -14.55
N LEU A 246 -51.38 -42.44 -15.68
CA LEU A 246 -51.29 -43.12 -16.98
C LEU A 246 -50.07 -44.07 -17.12
N LYS A 247 -49.51 -44.54 -16.00
CA LYS A 247 -48.34 -45.44 -15.95
C LYS A 247 -48.60 -46.75 -16.72
N ALA A 248 -49.80 -47.32 -16.62
CA ALA A 248 -50.10 -48.60 -17.27
C ALA A 248 -50.19 -48.44 -18.79
N GLU A 249 -50.73 -47.31 -19.23
CA GLU A 249 -50.94 -46.91 -20.62
C GLU A 249 -49.60 -46.57 -21.29
N ILE A 250 -48.67 -45.92 -20.58
CA ILE A 250 -47.31 -45.68 -21.10
C ILE A 250 -46.46 -46.96 -21.11
N ALA A 251 -46.70 -47.90 -20.20
CA ALA A 251 -46.03 -49.20 -20.16
C ALA A 251 -46.46 -50.13 -21.32
N ASP A 252 -47.67 -49.97 -21.85
CA ASP A 252 -48.15 -50.69 -23.03
C ASP A 252 -47.57 -50.09 -24.33
N ILE A 253 -46.28 -50.34 -24.54
CA ILE A 253 -45.53 -49.91 -25.73
C ILE A 253 -46.24 -50.34 -27.03
N LYS A 254 -46.91 -51.49 -27.00
CA LYS A 254 -47.62 -52.03 -28.17
C LYS A 254 -48.79 -51.12 -28.57
N ASN A 255 -49.63 -50.73 -27.61
CA ASN A 255 -50.79 -49.88 -27.87
C ASN A 255 -50.39 -48.47 -28.36
N ILE A 256 -49.29 -47.92 -27.84
CA ILE A 256 -48.74 -46.63 -28.29
C ILE A 256 -48.27 -46.71 -29.74
N LEU A 257 -47.55 -47.79 -30.10
CA LEU A 257 -47.10 -48.01 -31.47
C LEU A 257 -48.28 -48.17 -32.44
N ASP A 258 -49.34 -48.84 -32.01
CA ASP A 258 -50.56 -49.02 -32.80
C ASP A 258 -51.30 -47.69 -33.05
N SER A 259 -51.32 -46.80 -32.06
CA SER A 259 -51.94 -45.48 -32.16
C SER A 259 -51.13 -44.48 -33.00
N LEU A 260 -49.81 -44.69 -33.10
CA LEU A 260 -48.88 -43.83 -33.85
C LEU A 260 -48.48 -44.38 -35.23
N ARG A 261 -49.22 -45.35 -35.79
CA ARG A 261 -48.92 -46.01 -37.09
C ARG A 261 -48.68 -45.08 -38.27
N LYS A 262 -49.22 -43.85 -38.24
CA LYS A 262 -49.00 -42.83 -39.29
C LYS A 262 -47.63 -42.13 -39.21
N THR A 263 -46.87 -42.38 -38.16
CA THR A 263 -45.54 -41.79 -37.89
C THR A 263 -44.44 -42.60 -38.59
N ARG A 264 -43.39 -41.94 -39.10
CA ARG A 264 -42.27 -42.62 -39.77
C ARG A 264 -41.53 -43.57 -38.81
N GLN A 265 -41.12 -44.74 -39.29
CA GLN A 265 -40.45 -45.78 -38.49
C GLN A 265 -39.18 -45.29 -37.77
N GLU A 266 -38.39 -44.41 -38.39
CA GLU A 266 -37.22 -43.80 -37.75
C GLU A 266 -37.58 -42.99 -36.49
N ARG A 267 -38.74 -42.32 -36.51
CA ARG A 267 -39.24 -41.52 -35.37
C ARG A 267 -39.86 -42.45 -34.32
N LEU A 268 -40.52 -43.52 -34.75
CA LEU A 268 -41.03 -44.56 -33.84
C LEU A 268 -39.88 -45.28 -33.11
N ALA A 269 -38.75 -45.53 -33.78
CA ALA A 269 -37.57 -46.14 -33.16
C ALA A 269 -37.03 -45.32 -31.97
N GLU A 270 -37.08 -43.98 -32.06
CA GLU A 270 -36.68 -43.09 -30.96
C GLU A 270 -37.66 -43.16 -29.78
N ILE A 271 -38.96 -43.28 -30.05
CA ILE A 271 -40.00 -43.47 -29.02
C ILE A 271 -39.81 -44.85 -28.36
N VAL A 272 -39.63 -45.91 -29.14
CA VAL A 272 -39.41 -47.28 -28.63
C VAL A 272 -38.16 -47.35 -27.78
N ALA A 273 -37.04 -46.76 -28.20
CA ALA A 273 -35.82 -46.78 -27.40
C ALA A 273 -36.05 -46.18 -26.00
N ARG A 274 -36.80 -45.06 -25.92
CA ARG A 274 -37.09 -44.41 -24.64
C ARG A 274 -38.13 -45.14 -23.81
N LEU A 275 -39.18 -45.66 -24.42
CA LEU A 275 -40.15 -46.49 -23.72
C LEU A 275 -39.50 -47.77 -23.16
N THR A 276 -38.64 -48.44 -23.95
CA THR A 276 -37.90 -49.64 -23.52
C THR A 276 -36.91 -49.33 -22.41
N GLY A 277 -36.14 -48.22 -22.52
CA GLY A 277 -35.20 -47.82 -21.47
C GLY A 277 -35.91 -47.55 -20.14
N GLU A 278 -37.01 -46.80 -20.16
CA GLU A 278 -37.78 -46.48 -18.96
C GLU A 278 -38.54 -47.70 -18.40
N LEU A 279 -38.99 -48.61 -19.26
CA LEU A 279 -39.54 -49.91 -18.83
C LEU A 279 -38.48 -50.72 -18.06
N LEU A 280 -37.25 -50.81 -18.57
CA LEU A 280 -36.15 -51.50 -17.88
C LEU A 280 -35.70 -50.78 -16.59
N ASP A 281 -35.94 -49.48 -16.48
CA ASP A 281 -35.55 -48.66 -15.32
C ASP A 281 -36.60 -48.64 -14.20
N HIS A 282 -37.89 -48.65 -14.54
CA HIS A 282 -38.99 -48.44 -13.58
C HIS A 282 -39.79 -49.71 -13.22
N HIS A 283 -39.65 -50.80 -13.97
CA HIS A 283 -40.33 -52.05 -13.66
C HIS A 283 -39.64 -52.76 -12.49
N GLN A 284 -40.38 -53.08 -11.43
CA GLN A 284 -39.83 -53.66 -10.19
C GLN A 284 -39.29 -55.08 -10.39
N ASP A 285 -39.90 -55.84 -11.29
CA ASP A 285 -39.44 -57.18 -11.67
C ASP A 285 -38.64 -57.10 -12.97
N ARG A 286 -37.33 -57.33 -12.86
CA ARG A 286 -36.39 -57.35 -13.98
C ARG A 286 -36.61 -58.51 -14.95
N GLU A 287 -37.13 -59.65 -14.48
CA GLU A 287 -37.45 -60.79 -15.34
C GLU A 287 -38.71 -60.52 -16.16
N ASP A 288 -39.72 -59.92 -15.55
CA ASP A 288 -40.95 -59.55 -16.25
C ASP A 288 -40.70 -58.43 -17.27
N ALA A 289 -39.89 -57.43 -16.93
CA ALA A 289 -39.47 -56.38 -17.87
C ALA A 289 -38.72 -56.97 -19.08
N TYR A 290 -37.80 -57.90 -18.82
CA TYR A 290 -37.08 -58.62 -19.88
C TYR A 290 -38.06 -59.45 -20.75
N ARG A 291 -39.04 -60.12 -20.15
CA ARG A 291 -40.07 -60.87 -20.88
C ARG A 291 -40.91 -59.97 -21.80
N GLN A 292 -41.39 -58.83 -21.30
CA GLN A 292 -42.17 -57.87 -22.08
C GLN A 292 -41.37 -57.32 -23.27
N VAL A 293 -40.09 -57.06 -23.07
CA VAL A 293 -39.16 -56.60 -24.11
C VAL A 293 -38.89 -57.70 -25.16
N VAL A 294 -38.76 -58.96 -24.74
CA VAL A 294 -38.66 -60.12 -25.66
C VAL A 294 -39.95 -60.29 -26.48
N GLU A 295 -41.12 -60.18 -25.87
CA GLU A 295 -42.41 -60.24 -26.57
C GLU A 295 -42.60 -59.10 -27.57
N LEU A 296 -42.11 -57.90 -27.24
CA LEU A 296 -42.11 -56.74 -28.14
C LEU A 296 -41.26 -57.01 -29.39
N ALA A 297 -40.06 -57.57 -29.22
CA ALA A 297 -39.19 -57.98 -30.32
C ALA A 297 -39.84 -59.06 -31.20
N ALA A 298 -40.52 -60.03 -30.59
CA ALA A 298 -41.20 -61.10 -31.33
C ALA A 298 -42.36 -60.57 -32.20
N LYS A 299 -43.17 -59.64 -31.67
CA LYS A 299 -44.30 -59.02 -32.39
C LYS A 299 -43.86 -57.98 -33.42
N ASN A 300 -42.75 -57.28 -33.15
CA ASN A 300 -42.17 -56.25 -34.02
C ASN A 300 -40.67 -56.50 -34.22
N PRO A 301 -40.27 -57.35 -35.19
CA PRO A 301 -38.88 -57.80 -35.35
C PRO A 301 -37.84 -56.69 -35.51
N TRP A 302 -38.22 -55.55 -36.07
CA TRP A 302 -37.33 -54.39 -36.26
C TRP A 302 -36.88 -53.73 -34.94
N THR A 303 -37.54 -54.04 -33.81
CA THR A 303 -37.19 -53.48 -32.49
C THR A 303 -36.04 -54.24 -31.80
N ALA A 304 -35.71 -55.45 -32.24
CA ALA A 304 -34.72 -56.33 -31.60
C ALA A 304 -33.35 -55.67 -31.43
N ARG A 305 -32.85 -54.96 -32.45
CA ARG A 305 -31.58 -54.23 -32.37
C ARG A 305 -31.60 -53.13 -31.30
N ILE A 306 -32.70 -52.38 -31.21
CA ILE A 306 -32.85 -51.27 -30.26
C ILE A 306 -32.82 -51.82 -28.83
N ILE A 307 -33.52 -52.92 -28.62
CA ILE A 307 -33.60 -53.62 -27.34
C ILE A 307 -32.22 -54.12 -26.87
N ALA A 308 -31.44 -54.74 -27.74
CA ALA A 308 -30.10 -55.21 -27.38
C ALA A 308 -29.17 -54.05 -26.94
N HIS A 309 -29.29 -52.89 -27.58
CA HIS A 309 -28.54 -51.70 -27.18
C HIS A 309 -29.02 -51.12 -25.85
N GLU A 310 -30.34 -51.06 -25.61
CA GLU A 310 -30.88 -50.55 -24.34
C GLU A 310 -30.60 -51.50 -23.16
N LEU A 311 -30.52 -52.82 -23.39
CA LEU A 311 -30.08 -53.80 -22.38
C LEU A 311 -28.60 -53.61 -21.99
N LEU A 312 -27.73 -53.37 -22.97
CA LEU A 312 -26.31 -53.07 -22.68
C LEU A 312 -26.15 -51.72 -22.00
N ALA A 313 -26.87 -50.69 -22.45
CA ALA A 313 -26.90 -49.38 -21.82
C ALA A 313 -27.48 -49.46 -20.39
N LYS A 314 -28.44 -50.36 -20.12
CA LYS A 314 -28.92 -50.64 -18.77
C LYS A 314 -27.84 -51.29 -17.92
N ALA A 315 -27.10 -52.27 -18.46
CA ALA A 315 -25.98 -52.91 -17.76
C ALA A 315 -24.88 -51.89 -17.39
N GLU A 316 -24.51 -51.00 -18.31
CA GLU A 316 -23.54 -49.94 -18.07
C GLU A 316 -24.04 -48.92 -17.03
N ARG A 317 -25.28 -48.41 -17.18
CA ARG A 317 -25.86 -47.42 -16.25
C ARG A 317 -26.05 -47.98 -14.84
N SER A 318 -26.49 -49.24 -14.71
CA SER A 318 -26.74 -49.89 -13.41
C SER A 318 -25.49 -50.51 -12.80
N GLY A 319 -24.53 -50.95 -13.61
CA GLY A 319 -23.41 -51.78 -13.15
C GLY A 319 -23.83 -53.20 -12.75
N ASP A 320 -25.04 -53.64 -13.11
CA ASP A 320 -25.56 -54.97 -12.77
C ASP A 320 -25.15 -55.98 -13.85
N GLY A 321 -24.34 -56.95 -13.44
CA GLY A 321 -23.88 -58.06 -14.29
C GLY A 321 -25.01 -58.90 -14.86
N TRP A 322 -26.19 -58.93 -14.21
CA TRP A 322 -27.35 -59.68 -14.72
C TRP A 322 -27.83 -59.14 -16.07
N PHE A 323 -27.94 -57.82 -16.23
CA PHE A 323 -28.33 -57.23 -17.51
C PHE A 323 -27.24 -57.46 -18.57
N PHE A 324 -25.96 -57.42 -18.18
CA PHE A 324 -24.84 -57.69 -19.08
C PHE A 324 -24.89 -59.12 -19.64
N GLU A 325 -25.12 -60.12 -18.80
CA GLU A 325 -25.32 -61.52 -19.22
C GLU A 325 -26.55 -61.67 -20.14
N LYS A 326 -27.66 -61.00 -19.78
CA LYS A 326 -28.91 -61.06 -20.56
C LYS A 326 -28.82 -60.42 -21.93
N VAL A 327 -27.86 -59.52 -22.20
CA VAL A 327 -27.57 -59.02 -23.55
C VAL A 327 -27.12 -60.18 -24.45
N PHE A 328 -26.15 -60.98 -24.00
CA PHE A 328 -25.64 -62.11 -24.79
C PHE A 328 -26.72 -63.19 -24.99
N GLU A 329 -27.52 -63.47 -23.95
CA GLU A 329 -28.67 -64.37 -24.06
C GLU A 329 -29.74 -63.85 -25.03
N PHE A 330 -30.02 -62.55 -25.03
CA PHE A 330 -31.01 -61.92 -25.91
C PHE A 330 -30.56 -61.96 -27.38
N VAL A 331 -29.29 -61.65 -27.65
CA VAL A 331 -28.71 -61.67 -28.99
C VAL A 331 -28.69 -63.10 -29.54
N ALA A 332 -28.32 -64.09 -28.71
CA ALA A 332 -28.30 -65.50 -29.12
C ALA A 332 -29.69 -66.05 -29.50
N ARG A 333 -30.78 -65.49 -28.95
CA ARG A 333 -32.16 -65.94 -29.21
C ARG A 333 -32.84 -65.26 -30.41
N ASN A 334 -32.30 -64.15 -30.91
CA ASN A 334 -32.94 -63.35 -31.96
C ASN A 334 -32.02 -63.21 -33.17
N GLU A 335 -32.30 -63.95 -34.25
CA GLU A 335 -31.50 -63.93 -35.50
C GLU A 335 -31.40 -62.54 -36.15
N ASN A 336 -32.38 -61.67 -35.90
CA ASN A 336 -32.39 -60.28 -36.39
C ASN A 336 -31.59 -59.29 -35.50
N SER A 337 -30.95 -59.78 -34.43
CA SER A 337 -30.13 -58.98 -33.52
C SER A 337 -28.63 -59.18 -33.81
N THR A 338 -27.87 -58.10 -33.88
CA THR A 338 -26.39 -58.14 -33.93
C THR A 338 -25.82 -57.89 -32.54
N LEU A 339 -24.66 -58.50 -32.23
CA LEU A 339 -23.92 -58.20 -31.01
C LEU A 339 -23.62 -56.68 -30.94
N PRO A 340 -23.72 -56.03 -29.77
CA PRO A 340 -23.28 -54.66 -29.62
C PRO A 340 -21.77 -54.51 -29.92
N PRO A 341 -21.29 -53.30 -30.26
CA PRO A 341 -19.87 -53.04 -30.49
C PRO A 341 -18.99 -53.44 -29.29
N ILE A 342 -17.82 -54.02 -29.55
CA ILE A 342 -16.88 -54.48 -28.50
C ILE A 342 -16.47 -53.35 -27.55
N GLU A 343 -16.40 -52.10 -28.02
CA GLU A 343 -16.14 -50.94 -27.16
C GLU A 343 -17.22 -50.74 -26.10
N GLY A 344 -18.49 -50.95 -26.47
CA GLY A 344 -19.60 -50.87 -25.53
C GLY A 344 -19.58 -52.02 -24.51
N ILE A 345 -19.14 -53.20 -24.94
CA ILE A 345 -18.97 -54.37 -24.07
C ILE A 345 -17.84 -54.14 -23.05
N VAL A 346 -16.69 -53.65 -23.50
CA VAL A 346 -15.56 -53.31 -22.62
C VAL A 346 -15.91 -52.16 -21.70
N SER A 347 -16.59 -51.11 -22.18
CA SER A 347 -17.02 -49.97 -21.36
C SER A 347 -18.01 -50.38 -20.24
N ALA A 348 -18.99 -51.23 -20.56
CA ALA A 348 -19.87 -51.81 -19.58
C ALA A 348 -19.11 -52.72 -18.59
N GLY A 349 -18.19 -53.56 -19.09
CA GLY A 349 -17.34 -54.41 -18.26
C GLY A 349 -16.46 -53.64 -17.29
N ILE A 350 -15.83 -52.55 -17.73
CA ILE A 350 -15.07 -51.61 -16.89
C ILE A 350 -15.96 -51.00 -15.82
N THR A 351 -17.17 -50.57 -16.19
CA THR A 351 -18.11 -49.96 -15.25
C THR A 351 -18.55 -50.95 -14.18
N ILE A 352 -18.84 -52.21 -14.57
CA ILE A 352 -19.21 -53.28 -13.64
C ILE A 352 -18.04 -53.62 -12.71
N ALA A 353 -16.83 -53.82 -13.24
CA ALA A 353 -15.66 -54.14 -12.44
C ALA A 353 -15.30 -53.02 -11.45
N THR A 354 -15.40 -51.76 -11.89
CA THR A 354 -15.15 -50.59 -11.03
C THR A 354 -16.17 -50.48 -9.90
N ARG A 355 -17.47 -50.72 -10.17
CA ARG A 355 -18.52 -50.62 -9.16
C ARG A 355 -18.58 -51.82 -8.21
N SER A 356 -18.31 -53.01 -8.72
CA SER A 356 -18.33 -54.25 -7.93
C SER A 356 -17.04 -54.49 -7.17
N GLY A 357 -15.93 -53.83 -7.55
CA GLY A 357 -14.59 -54.13 -7.04
C GLY A 357 -14.11 -55.53 -7.43
N ASN A 358 -14.76 -56.20 -8.38
CA ASN A 358 -14.44 -57.56 -8.80
C ASN A 358 -13.96 -57.57 -10.27
N PRO A 359 -12.70 -57.99 -10.54
CA PRO A 359 -12.14 -58.01 -11.89
C PRO A 359 -12.66 -59.15 -12.78
N ALA A 360 -13.45 -60.10 -12.24
CA ALA A 360 -13.93 -61.28 -12.97
C ALA A 360 -14.57 -60.98 -14.32
N VAL A 361 -15.37 -59.90 -14.41
CA VAL A 361 -16.01 -59.48 -15.66
C VAL A 361 -14.98 -59.05 -16.72
N LEU A 362 -13.90 -58.39 -16.30
CA LEU A 362 -12.82 -58.00 -17.22
C LEU A 362 -12.07 -59.23 -17.74
N HIS A 363 -11.81 -60.21 -16.88
CA HIS A 363 -11.20 -61.48 -17.32
C HIS A 363 -12.06 -62.22 -18.34
N ASN A 364 -13.38 -62.22 -18.17
CA ASN A 364 -14.31 -62.86 -19.10
C ASN A 364 -14.39 -62.14 -20.46
N ILE A 365 -14.06 -60.84 -20.52
CA ILE A 365 -14.09 -60.05 -21.75
C ILE A 365 -12.74 -60.09 -22.48
N LEU A 366 -11.62 -60.40 -21.80
CA LEU A 366 -10.29 -60.49 -22.42
C LEU A 366 -10.24 -61.37 -23.69
N PRO A 367 -10.85 -62.57 -23.74
CA PRO A 367 -10.89 -63.38 -24.96
C PRO A 367 -11.57 -62.68 -26.14
N LEU A 368 -12.59 -61.84 -25.89
CA LEU A 368 -13.25 -61.06 -26.94
C LEU A 368 -12.31 -59.98 -27.50
N VAL A 369 -11.40 -59.47 -26.68
CA VAL A 369 -10.36 -58.52 -27.10
C VAL A 369 -9.23 -59.26 -27.85
N ASP A 370 -8.86 -60.47 -27.41
CA ASP A 370 -7.91 -61.34 -28.12
C ASP A 370 -8.41 -61.68 -29.54
N ASP A 371 -9.73 -61.86 -29.73
CA ASP A 371 -10.37 -62.15 -31.03
C ASP A 371 -10.58 -60.90 -31.92
N CYS A 372 -10.22 -59.70 -31.46
CA CYS A 372 -10.38 -58.48 -32.22
C CYS A 372 -9.41 -58.43 -33.43
N SER A 373 -9.94 -58.32 -34.64
CA SER A 373 -9.12 -58.30 -35.87
C SER A 373 -8.24 -57.05 -36.01
N ASP A 374 -8.60 -55.96 -35.33
CA ASP A 374 -7.85 -54.69 -35.34
C ASP A 374 -6.90 -54.63 -34.14
N LYS A 375 -5.59 -54.75 -34.42
CA LYS A 375 -4.53 -54.74 -33.41
C LYS A 375 -4.40 -53.40 -32.68
N ALA A 376 -4.63 -52.28 -33.35
CA ALA A 376 -4.54 -50.95 -32.72
C ALA A 376 -5.72 -50.74 -31.76
N LYS A 377 -6.89 -51.22 -32.16
CA LYS A 377 -8.08 -51.24 -31.32
C LYS A 377 -7.90 -52.17 -30.11
N ALA A 378 -7.35 -53.37 -30.31
CA ALA A 378 -7.06 -54.31 -29.22
C ALA A 378 -6.06 -53.73 -28.19
N ALA A 379 -4.99 -53.06 -28.65
CA ALA A 379 -4.02 -52.39 -27.78
C ALA A 379 -4.68 -51.33 -26.87
N THR A 380 -5.59 -50.53 -27.43
CA THR A 380 -6.34 -49.51 -26.67
C THR A 380 -7.24 -50.15 -25.61
N LEU A 381 -7.91 -51.25 -25.94
CA LEU A 381 -8.76 -51.98 -25.01
C LEU A 381 -7.94 -52.66 -23.90
N TYR A 382 -6.77 -53.25 -24.21
CA TYR A 382 -5.87 -53.79 -23.19
C TYR A 382 -5.37 -52.74 -22.22
N HIS A 383 -5.03 -51.54 -22.70
CA HIS A 383 -4.66 -50.42 -21.85
C HIS A 383 -5.80 -50.04 -20.88
N GLN A 384 -7.03 -49.89 -21.38
CA GLN A 384 -8.19 -49.56 -20.55
C GLN A 384 -8.49 -50.65 -19.50
N ILE A 385 -8.33 -51.92 -19.87
CA ILE A 385 -8.50 -53.05 -18.95
C ILE A 385 -7.38 -53.06 -17.91
N SER A 386 -6.11 -52.89 -18.30
CA SER A 386 -4.97 -52.83 -17.37
C SER A 386 -5.12 -51.70 -16.36
N GLU A 387 -5.51 -50.50 -16.80
CA GLU A 387 -5.73 -49.37 -15.90
C GLU A 387 -6.86 -49.67 -14.89
N THR A 388 -7.93 -50.34 -15.33
CA THR A 388 -9.04 -50.71 -14.45
C THR A 388 -8.65 -51.83 -13.48
N LEU A 389 -7.91 -52.84 -13.93
CA LEU A 389 -7.38 -53.91 -13.07
C LEU A 389 -6.47 -53.36 -11.97
N TYR A 390 -5.61 -52.38 -12.31
CA TYR A 390 -4.79 -51.68 -11.34
C TYR A 390 -5.65 -50.97 -10.28
N ARG A 391 -6.69 -50.22 -10.71
CA ARG A 391 -7.61 -49.51 -9.80
C ARG A 391 -8.41 -50.45 -8.88
N VAL A 392 -8.75 -51.64 -9.37
CA VAL A 392 -9.51 -52.65 -8.62
C VAL A 392 -8.59 -53.52 -7.73
N GLY A 393 -7.26 -53.30 -7.77
CA GLY A 393 -6.29 -53.92 -6.87
C GLY A 393 -5.65 -55.21 -7.39
N ASP A 394 -5.90 -55.60 -8.65
CA ASP A 394 -5.28 -56.77 -9.27
C ASP A 394 -3.99 -56.38 -10.03
N PHE A 395 -2.97 -56.03 -9.25
CA PHE A 395 -1.68 -55.51 -9.75
C PHE A 395 -0.99 -56.45 -10.74
N ARG A 396 -0.91 -57.76 -10.43
CA ARG A 396 -0.20 -58.72 -11.29
C ARG A 396 -0.89 -58.91 -12.62
N GLN A 397 -2.23 -58.98 -12.65
CA GLN A 397 -2.96 -59.05 -13.91
C GLN A 397 -2.91 -57.73 -14.68
N ALA A 398 -2.90 -56.58 -14.00
CA ALA A 398 -2.71 -55.29 -14.66
C ALA A 398 -1.38 -55.23 -15.43
N VAL A 399 -0.29 -55.74 -14.83
CA VAL A 399 1.03 -55.85 -15.48
C VAL A 399 1.01 -56.81 -16.66
N LEU A 400 0.42 -58.00 -16.51
CA LEU A 400 0.34 -59.00 -17.59
C LEU A 400 -0.54 -58.55 -18.77
N VAL A 401 -1.64 -57.86 -18.50
CA VAL A 401 -2.52 -57.30 -19.53
C VAL A 401 -1.85 -56.14 -20.25
N LEU A 402 -1.12 -55.27 -19.54
CA LEU A 402 -0.40 -54.17 -20.17
C LEU A 402 0.68 -54.69 -21.13
N LYS A 403 1.37 -55.78 -20.79
CA LYS A 403 2.34 -56.45 -21.68
C LYS A 403 1.72 -56.88 -23.02
N LYS A 404 0.43 -57.27 -23.03
CA LYS A 404 -0.31 -57.60 -24.27
C LYS A 404 -0.63 -56.37 -25.12
N ALA A 405 -0.63 -55.16 -24.55
CA ALA A 405 -1.00 -53.93 -25.24
C ALA A 405 0.08 -53.43 -26.23
N GLY A 406 1.29 -54.00 -26.20
CA GLY A 406 2.39 -53.64 -27.11
C GLY A 406 3.44 -52.74 -26.46
N ASN A 407 4.27 -52.09 -27.28
CA ASN A 407 5.42 -51.35 -26.77
C ASN A 407 4.98 -50.02 -26.11
N PRO A 408 5.49 -49.68 -24.91
CA PRO A 408 5.16 -48.43 -24.21
C PRO A 408 5.40 -47.14 -25.00
N HIS A 409 6.30 -47.14 -26.00
CA HIS A 409 6.57 -45.99 -26.86
C HIS A 409 5.53 -45.75 -27.95
N GLU A 410 4.67 -46.73 -28.28
CA GLU A 410 3.67 -46.58 -29.33
C GLU A 410 2.58 -45.58 -28.94
N THR A 411 2.30 -45.42 -27.64
CA THR A 411 1.33 -44.45 -27.12
C THR A 411 1.75 -43.87 -25.76
N PRO A 412 1.66 -42.54 -25.55
CA PRO A 412 1.96 -41.91 -24.26
C PRO A 412 1.14 -42.46 -23.07
N ALA A 413 -0.04 -42.99 -23.35
CA ALA A 413 -0.92 -43.58 -22.33
C ALA A 413 -0.37 -44.91 -21.78
N LEU A 414 0.25 -45.73 -22.63
CA LEU A 414 0.94 -46.96 -22.20
C LEU A 414 2.16 -46.61 -21.35
N PHE A 415 3.00 -45.68 -21.83
CA PHE A 415 4.17 -45.21 -21.09
C PHE A 415 3.85 -44.74 -19.66
N ARG A 416 2.81 -43.91 -19.50
CA ARG A 416 2.35 -43.44 -18.18
C ARG A 416 1.85 -44.57 -17.29
N THR A 417 1.18 -45.57 -17.86
CA THR A 417 0.66 -46.70 -17.09
C THR A 417 1.79 -47.63 -16.65
N SER A 418 2.79 -47.83 -17.51
CA SER A 418 4.03 -48.54 -17.15
C SER A 418 4.72 -47.86 -15.97
N ILE A 419 4.85 -46.53 -15.95
CA ILE A 419 5.41 -45.78 -14.81
C ILE A 419 4.62 -46.05 -13.53
N LYS A 420 3.28 -45.95 -13.57
CA LYS A 420 2.42 -46.21 -12.39
C LYS A 420 2.61 -47.62 -11.84
N LEU A 421 2.69 -48.63 -12.72
CA LEU A 421 2.90 -50.02 -12.31
C LEU A 421 4.32 -50.25 -11.76
N ILE A 422 5.35 -49.58 -12.31
CA ILE A 422 6.71 -49.64 -11.75
C ILE A 422 6.73 -49.01 -10.35
N ILE A 423 6.08 -47.86 -10.16
CA ILE A 423 5.92 -47.20 -8.86
C ILE A 423 5.18 -48.12 -7.86
N GLU A 424 4.09 -48.76 -8.27
CA GLU A 424 3.39 -49.75 -7.43
C GLU A 424 4.30 -50.95 -7.11
N GLY A 425 5.15 -51.35 -8.05
CA GLY A 425 6.18 -52.37 -7.84
C GLY A 425 7.18 -51.99 -6.75
N ILE A 426 7.55 -50.71 -6.64
CA ILE A 426 8.38 -50.19 -5.54
C ILE A 426 7.64 -50.31 -4.20
N HIS A 427 6.37 -49.87 -4.13
CA HIS A 427 5.55 -49.99 -2.92
C HIS A 427 5.40 -51.43 -2.44
N ARG A 428 5.29 -52.38 -3.37
CA ARG A 428 5.14 -53.82 -3.07
C ARG A 428 6.46 -54.54 -2.88
N ASN A 429 7.59 -53.88 -3.13
CA ASN A 429 8.92 -54.47 -3.17
C ASN A 429 9.02 -55.69 -4.13
N GLU A 430 8.27 -55.66 -5.24
CA GLU A 430 8.22 -56.72 -6.27
C GLU A 430 9.03 -56.33 -7.51
N ILE A 431 10.22 -55.75 -7.33
CA ILE A 431 11.07 -55.25 -8.43
C ILE A 431 11.46 -56.37 -9.40
N GLY A 432 11.72 -57.57 -8.90
CA GLY A 432 11.97 -58.75 -9.73
C GLY A 432 10.82 -59.05 -10.71
N PHE A 433 9.56 -58.90 -10.29
CA PHE A 433 8.38 -59.15 -11.13
C PHE A 433 8.24 -58.08 -12.22
N ILE A 434 8.46 -56.81 -11.88
CA ILE A 434 8.49 -55.69 -12.84
C ILE A 434 9.60 -55.90 -13.87
N ARG A 435 10.79 -56.30 -13.41
CA ARG A 435 11.94 -56.58 -14.27
C ARG A 435 11.61 -57.67 -15.28
N GLU A 436 10.99 -58.77 -14.86
CA GLU A 436 10.68 -59.91 -15.73
C GLU A 436 9.49 -59.68 -16.68
N ASN A 437 8.52 -58.85 -16.32
CA ASN A 437 7.26 -58.76 -17.06
C ASN A 437 7.05 -57.45 -17.81
N LEU A 438 7.65 -56.33 -17.36
CA LEU A 438 7.55 -55.03 -18.04
C LEU A 438 8.87 -54.54 -18.64
N LEU A 439 10.01 -54.90 -18.05
CA LEU A 439 11.32 -54.41 -18.50
C LEU A 439 12.09 -55.44 -19.35
N ALA A 440 11.85 -56.74 -19.15
CA ALA A 440 12.56 -57.80 -19.85
C ALA A 440 12.21 -57.83 -21.35
N GLY A 441 13.23 -57.71 -22.19
CA GLY A 441 13.09 -57.72 -23.65
C GLY A 441 12.93 -56.33 -24.28
N GLU A 442 12.76 -55.28 -23.47
CA GLU A 442 12.79 -53.89 -23.93
C GLU A 442 14.25 -53.42 -24.12
N GLY A 443 14.51 -52.61 -25.15
CA GLY A 443 15.82 -51.99 -25.35
C GLY A 443 16.14 -50.96 -24.26
N THR A 444 17.43 -50.66 -24.04
CA THR A 444 17.86 -49.64 -23.07
C THR A 444 17.21 -48.27 -23.33
N GLY A 445 16.92 -47.93 -24.59
CA GLY A 445 16.20 -46.71 -24.96
C GLY A 445 14.75 -46.60 -24.44
N ILE A 446 14.18 -47.69 -23.90
CA ILE A 446 12.80 -47.76 -23.40
C ILE A 446 12.79 -48.05 -21.89
N ALA A 447 13.64 -48.99 -21.44
CA ALA A 447 13.75 -49.34 -20.03
C ALA A 447 14.31 -48.19 -19.19
N ASP A 448 15.36 -47.49 -19.66
CA ASP A 448 16.01 -46.42 -18.90
C ASP A 448 15.07 -45.22 -18.64
N PRO A 449 14.33 -44.67 -19.64
CA PRO A 449 13.36 -43.60 -19.37
C PRO A 449 12.23 -43.99 -18.42
N LEU A 450 11.76 -45.25 -18.48
CA LEU A 450 10.73 -45.76 -17.59
C LEU A 450 11.24 -45.86 -16.15
N ILE A 451 12.44 -46.41 -15.96
CA ILE A 451 13.08 -46.50 -14.64
C ILE A 451 13.37 -45.08 -14.10
N GLN A 452 13.96 -44.20 -14.90
CA GLN A 452 14.27 -42.83 -14.49
C GLN A 452 13.01 -42.08 -14.06
N GLN A 453 11.93 -42.10 -14.85
CA GLN A 453 10.69 -41.40 -14.48
C GLN A 453 9.96 -42.03 -13.30
N ALA A 454 9.98 -43.36 -13.17
CA ALA A 454 9.35 -44.03 -12.04
C ALA A 454 10.09 -43.79 -10.72
N VAL A 455 11.42 -43.91 -10.72
CA VAL A 455 12.23 -43.71 -9.51
C VAL A 455 12.26 -42.23 -9.11
N THR A 456 12.45 -41.30 -10.05
CA THR A 456 12.39 -39.86 -9.74
C THR A 456 10.98 -39.43 -9.36
N GLY A 457 9.94 -39.97 -10.00
CA GLY A 457 8.54 -39.75 -9.64
C GLY A 457 8.24 -40.23 -8.22
N PHE A 458 8.70 -41.44 -7.85
CA PHE A 458 8.57 -41.97 -6.49
C PHE A 458 9.26 -41.06 -5.45
N CYS A 459 10.49 -40.63 -5.73
CA CYS A 459 11.22 -39.67 -4.90
C CYS A 459 10.57 -38.28 -4.82
N ARG A 460 9.77 -37.86 -5.82
CA ARG A 460 9.06 -36.56 -5.85
C ARG A 460 7.70 -36.61 -5.16
N GLU A 461 6.93 -37.68 -5.38
CA GLU A 461 5.49 -37.73 -5.08
C GLU A 461 5.17 -38.45 -3.76
N CYS A 462 5.98 -39.44 -3.34
CA CYS A 462 5.69 -40.24 -2.14
C CYS A 462 6.17 -39.55 -0.86
N SER A 463 5.68 -39.96 0.31
CA SER A 463 6.15 -39.40 1.59
C SER A 463 7.61 -39.76 1.87
N LEU A 464 8.34 -38.92 2.61
CA LEU A 464 9.75 -39.17 2.92
C LEU A 464 9.94 -40.44 3.78
N ASP A 465 8.94 -40.82 4.57
CA ASP A 465 8.88 -42.09 5.32
C ASP A 465 8.80 -43.30 4.39
N GLU A 466 7.91 -43.26 3.40
CA GLU A 466 7.78 -44.32 2.39
C GLU A 466 9.05 -44.44 1.56
N VAL A 467 9.62 -43.32 1.11
CA VAL A 467 10.88 -43.33 0.35
C VAL A 467 11.99 -43.96 1.18
N ALA A 468 12.12 -43.59 2.46
CA ALA A 468 13.10 -44.18 3.37
C ALA A 468 12.89 -45.70 3.56
N GLY A 469 11.64 -46.16 3.67
CA GLY A 469 11.29 -47.58 3.79
C GLY A 469 11.59 -48.41 2.54
N HIS A 470 11.55 -47.79 1.37
CA HIS A 470 11.72 -48.45 0.07
C HIS A 470 13.06 -48.15 -0.63
N MET A 471 14.06 -47.61 0.07
CA MET A 471 15.41 -47.38 -0.45
C MET A 471 16.06 -48.61 -1.11
N PRO A 472 15.92 -49.85 -0.59
CA PRO A 472 16.45 -51.04 -1.26
C PRO A 472 15.84 -51.29 -2.64
N ALA A 473 14.54 -51.04 -2.82
CA ALA A 473 13.86 -51.20 -4.11
C ALA A 473 14.32 -50.14 -5.12
N ILE A 474 14.55 -48.91 -4.66
CA ILE A 474 15.15 -47.82 -5.47
C ILE A 474 16.55 -48.23 -5.93
N LYS A 475 17.38 -48.77 -5.03
CA LYS A 475 18.73 -49.27 -5.35
C LYS A 475 18.68 -50.39 -6.39
N GLU A 476 17.77 -51.36 -6.22
CA GLU A 476 17.61 -52.48 -7.14
C GLU A 476 17.17 -52.04 -8.54
N LEU A 477 16.25 -51.07 -8.65
CA LEU A 477 15.85 -50.49 -9.94
C LEU A 477 16.97 -49.65 -10.57
N ALA A 478 17.65 -48.82 -9.79
CA ALA A 478 18.73 -47.97 -10.27
C ALA A 478 19.91 -48.81 -10.80
N ALA A 479 20.18 -49.98 -10.22
CA ALA A 479 21.21 -50.91 -10.68
C ALA A 479 20.96 -51.49 -12.08
N VAL A 480 19.71 -51.46 -12.56
CA VAL A 480 19.34 -51.91 -13.92
C VAL A 480 19.53 -50.79 -14.95
N HIS A 481 19.65 -49.54 -14.52
CA HIS A 481 19.76 -48.35 -15.37
C HIS A 481 21.20 -48.14 -15.87
N GLN A 482 21.40 -47.88 -17.17
CA GLN A 482 22.75 -47.75 -17.75
C GLN A 482 23.57 -46.60 -17.11
N SER A 483 22.90 -45.52 -16.69
CA SER A 483 23.51 -44.38 -15.99
C SER A 483 23.13 -44.34 -14.51
N GLN A 484 23.33 -45.46 -13.79
CA GLN A 484 22.98 -45.60 -12.36
C GLN A 484 23.46 -44.41 -11.51
N ASP A 485 24.74 -44.05 -11.60
CA ASP A 485 25.33 -43.00 -10.77
C ASP A 485 24.63 -41.64 -10.94
N ARG A 486 24.26 -41.29 -12.17
CA ARG A 486 23.52 -40.05 -12.47
C ARG A 486 22.08 -40.11 -11.96
N LEU A 487 21.42 -41.26 -12.08
CA LEU A 487 20.06 -41.45 -11.56
C LEU A 487 20.04 -41.34 -10.03
N LEU A 488 21.01 -41.93 -9.35
CA LEU A 488 21.15 -41.84 -7.89
C LEU A 488 21.42 -40.39 -7.45
N LEU A 489 22.30 -39.67 -8.15
CA LEU A 489 22.54 -38.24 -7.88
C LEU A 489 21.28 -37.38 -8.09
N GLU A 490 20.51 -37.63 -9.15
CA GLU A 490 19.23 -36.93 -9.41
C GLU A 490 18.23 -37.21 -8.27
N CYS A 491 18.09 -38.48 -7.86
CA CYS A 491 17.23 -38.85 -6.73
C CYS A 491 17.69 -38.18 -5.44
N GLY A 492 19.00 -38.16 -5.17
CA GLY A 492 19.56 -37.50 -3.99
C GLY A 492 19.27 -36.00 -3.98
N SER A 493 19.40 -35.35 -5.13
CA SER A 493 19.11 -33.91 -5.27
C SER A 493 17.62 -33.61 -5.03
N ILE A 494 16.71 -34.41 -5.60
CA ILE A 494 15.25 -34.30 -5.37
C ILE A 494 14.93 -34.44 -3.87
N LEU A 495 15.52 -35.43 -3.20
CA LEU A 495 15.25 -35.68 -1.78
C LEU A 495 15.83 -34.58 -0.89
N LEU A 496 16.99 -34.02 -1.23
CA LEU A 496 17.54 -32.84 -0.56
C LEU A 496 16.63 -31.63 -0.68
N GLU A 497 16.16 -31.32 -1.89
CA GLU A 497 15.22 -30.22 -2.14
C GLU A 497 13.91 -30.38 -1.37
N ARG A 498 13.44 -31.62 -1.20
CA ARG A 498 12.25 -31.95 -0.41
C ARG A 498 12.47 -31.93 1.11
N GLY A 499 13.69 -31.65 1.59
CA GLY A 499 13.99 -31.57 3.02
C GLY A 499 14.20 -32.93 3.70
N PHE A 500 14.61 -33.97 2.96
CA PHE A 500 14.80 -35.32 3.52
C PHE A 500 15.74 -35.33 4.74
N VAL A 501 16.86 -34.60 4.68
CA VAL A 501 17.82 -34.49 5.79
C VAL A 501 17.19 -33.85 7.03
N GLN A 502 16.27 -32.89 6.84
CA GLN A 502 15.61 -32.17 7.92
C GLN A 502 14.62 -33.05 8.71
N GLU A 503 13.95 -33.99 8.03
CA GLU A 503 12.92 -34.87 8.61
C GLU A 503 13.45 -36.24 9.03
N ARG A 504 14.37 -36.85 8.27
CA ARG A 504 14.83 -38.23 8.46
C ARG A 504 16.31 -38.34 8.83
N GLY A 505 17.03 -37.22 8.82
CA GLY A 505 18.48 -37.19 9.00
C GLY A 505 19.25 -37.63 7.75
N PRO A 506 20.58 -37.47 7.73
CA PRO A 506 21.40 -37.69 6.55
C PRO A 506 21.69 -39.18 6.26
N ALA A 507 21.56 -40.07 7.25
CA ALA A 507 22.08 -41.44 7.17
C ALA A 507 21.51 -42.28 6.00
N ALA A 508 20.19 -42.28 5.82
CA ALA A 508 19.54 -43.06 4.75
C ALA A 508 19.85 -42.51 3.35
N LEU A 509 20.01 -41.19 3.24
CA LEU A 509 20.39 -40.53 2.00
C LEU A 509 21.86 -40.79 1.65
N LEU A 510 22.75 -40.74 2.65
CA LEU A 510 24.16 -41.11 2.49
C LEU A 510 24.29 -42.59 2.10
N ASP A 511 23.51 -43.50 2.69
CA ASP A 511 23.48 -44.92 2.30
C ASP A 511 23.02 -45.14 0.84
N LEU A 512 22.10 -44.31 0.35
CA LEU A 512 21.69 -44.33 -1.06
C LEU A 512 22.83 -43.84 -1.98
N LEU A 513 23.42 -42.69 -1.67
CA LEU A 513 24.42 -42.04 -2.53
C LEU A 513 25.81 -42.66 -2.43
N ASN A 514 26.11 -43.42 -1.36
CA ASN A 514 27.31 -44.25 -1.26
C ASN A 514 27.42 -45.32 -2.36
N GLN A 515 26.31 -45.65 -3.03
CA GLN A 515 26.29 -46.58 -4.16
C GLN A 515 26.82 -45.96 -5.47
N ILE A 516 27.01 -44.64 -5.53
CA ILE A 516 27.60 -43.95 -6.69
C ILE A 516 29.06 -44.38 -6.80
N VAL A 517 29.46 -44.96 -7.94
CA VAL A 517 30.83 -45.47 -8.14
C VAL A 517 31.78 -44.35 -8.58
N ASP A 518 31.31 -43.44 -9.44
CA ASP A 518 32.08 -42.27 -9.88
C ASP A 518 32.45 -41.35 -8.70
N PRO A 519 33.75 -41.16 -8.41
CA PRO A 519 34.18 -40.37 -7.26
C PRO A 519 33.82 -38.88 -7.40
N GLY A 520 33.76 -38.34 -8.62
CA GLY A 520 33.38 -36.94 -8.85
C GLY A 520 31.90 -36.68 -8.57
N LEU A 521 31.01 -37.57 -9.01
CA LEU A 521 29.58 -37.49 -8.72
C LEU A 521 29.29 -37.76 -7.24
N ARG A 522 30.07 -38.62 -6.58
CA ARG A 522 29.96 -38.87 -5.14
C ARG A 522 30.39 -37.65 -4.33
N ASP A 523 31.52 -37.03 -4.68
CA ASP A 523 32.00 -35.79 -4.06
C ASP A 523 30.98 -34.65 -4.22
N GLU A 524 30.31 -34.56 -5.38
CA GLU A 524 29.21 -33.60 -5.61
C GLU A 524 27.99 -33.89 -4.72
N ALA A 525 27.59 -35.15 -4.58
CA ALA A 525 26.50 -35.53 -3.69
C ALA A 525 26.82 -35.19 -2.22
N PHE A 526 28.02 -35.51 -1.76
CA PHE A 526 28.43 -35.33 -0.37
C PHE A 526 28.59 -33.86 0.00
N SER A 527 29.13 -33.03 -0.91
CA SER A 527 29.20 -31.59 -0.69
C SER A 527 27.81 -30.96 -0.53
N LYS A 528 26.83 -31.34 -1.38
CA LYS A 528 25.45 -30.85 -1.27
C LYS A 528 24.79 -31.26 0.05
N ILE A 529 24.99 -32.51 0.50
CA ILE A 529 24.46 -32.97 1.80
C ILE A 529 25.12 -32.20 2.95
N ALA A 530 26.44 -32.03 2.92
CA ALA A 530 27.17 -31.32 3.97
C ALA A 530 26.68 -29.86 4.11
N VAL A 531 26.54 -29.13 3.00
CA VAL A 531 26.01 -27.75 3.02
C VAL A 531 24.57 -27.71 3.54
N GLU A 532 23.71 -28.64 3.13
CA GLU A 532 22.32 -28.68 3.62
C GLU A 532 22.24 -29.04 5.11
N MET A 533 23.10 -29.94 5.60
CA MET A 533 23.23 -30.22 7.03
C MET A 533 23.68 -28.96 7.78
N ALA A 534 24.62 -28.18 7.24
CA ALA A 534 25.05 -26.93 7.85
C ALA A 534 23.93 -25.88 7.89
N ARG A 535 23.15 -25.77 6.81
CA ARG A 535 21.98 -24.90 6.73
C ARG A 535 20.95 -25.24 7.81
N ILE A 536 20.61 -26.53 7.95
CA ILE A 536 19.65 -27.01 8.95
C ILE A 536 20.22 -26.81 10.36
N GLY A 537 21.51 -27.11 10.57
CA GLY A 537 22.20 -26.92 11.85
C GLY A 537 22.17 -25.47 12.30
N ALA A 538 22.51 -24.55 11.41
CA ALA A 538 22.41 -23.11 11.67
C ALA A 538 20.96 -22.65 11.87
N ALA A 539 19.97 -23.24 11.20
CA ALA A 539 18.55 -22.89 11.40
C ALA A 539 17.99 -23.39 12.74
N ARG A 540 18.43 -24.55 13.22
CA ARG A 540 17.97 -25.20 14.47
C ARG A 540 18.86 -24.94 15.68
N ASN A 541 19.94 -24.17 15.53
CA ASN A 541 20.99 -23.97 16.53
C ASN A 541 21.60 -25.32 17.00
N ASP A 542 21.73 -26.29 16.08
CA ASP A 542 22.29 -27.60 16.37
C ASP A 542 23.79 -27.62 16.03
N ARG A 543 24.61 -27.33 17.04
CA ARG A 543 26.08 -27.33 16.92
C ARG A 543 26.63 -28.70 16.54
N ARG A 544 25.96 -29.80 16.92
CA ARG A 544 26.40 -31.16 16.56
C ARG A 544 26.19 -31.42 15.08
N LEU A 545 25.04 -31.01 14.53
CA LEU A 545 24.77 -31.13 13.10
C LEU A 545 25.76 -30.31 12.24
N LEU A 546 26.19 -29.14 12.73
CA LEU A 546 27.26 -28.35 12.11
C LEU A 546 28.61 -29.08 12.13
N GLN A 547 28.97 -29.70 13.26
CA GLN A 547 30.19 -30.52 13.36
C GLN A 547 30.13 -31.72 12.41
N ASP A 548 29.01 -32.43 12.37
CA ASP A 548 28.79 -33.57 11.47
C ASP A 548 28.83 -33.13 10.00
N SER A 549 28.33 -31.93 9.67
CA SER A 549 28.44 -31.37 8.32
C SER A 549 29.88 -31.07 7.91
N THR A 550 30.69 -30.55 8.83
CA THR A 550 32.11 -30.29 8.61
C THR A 550 32.87 -31.60 8.45
N ALA A 551 32.54 -32.62 9.26
CA ALA A 551 33.10 -33.96 9.13
C ALA A 551 32.78 -34.60 7.77
N LEU A 552 31.54 -34.47 7.29
CA LEU A 552 31.15 -34.95 5.96
C LEU A 552 31.86 -34.20 4.82
N ALA A 553 32.04 -32.87 4.96
CA ALA A 553 32.83 -32.11 4.00
C ALA A 553 34.29 -32.58 3.94
N CYS A 554 34.88 -33.06 5.04
CA CYS A 554 36.21 -33.66 5.06
C CYS A 554 36.30 -34.98 4.28
N GLU A 555 35.19 -35.70 4.09
CA GLU A 555 35.15 -36.94 3.29
C GLU A 555 35.23 -36.67 1.77
N VAL A 556 34.95 -35.43 1.32
CA VAL A 556 35.06 -35.02 -0.10
C VAL A 556 36.52 -35.04 -0.52
N VAL A 557 36.88 -35.84 -1.52
CA VAL A 557 38.28 -36.08 -1.91
C VAL A 557 38.85 -34.93 -2.75
N GLU A 558 38.07 -34.38 -3.68
CA GLU A 558 38.49 -33.24 -4.49
C GLU A 558 38.60 -31.96 -3.65
N GLN A 559 39.81 -31.44 -3.49
CA GLN A 559 40.09 -30.26 -2.67
C GLN A 559 39.26 -29.04 -3.09
N LYS A 560 39.04 -28.82 -4.40
CA LYS A 560 38.29 -27.65 -4.88
C LYS A 560 36.82 -27.70 -4.45
N ARG A 561 36.18 -28.88 -4.51
CA ARG A 561 34.82 -29.08 -4.00
C ARG A 561 34.77 -29.00 -2.48
N ARG A 562 35.78 -29.54 -1.79
CA ARG A 562 35.89 -29.42 -0.33
C ARG A 562 35.98 -27.96 0.12
N ALA A 563 36.81 -27.16 -0.55
CA ALA A 563 36.93 -25.73 -0.26
C ALA A 563 35.61 -24.97 -0.46
N GLY A 564 34.91 -25.25 -1.57
CA GLY A 564 33.58 -24.69 -1.82
C GLY A 564 32.55 -25.08 -0.75
N ALA A 565 32.48 -26.37 -0.40
CA ALA A 565 31.59 -26.85 0.65
C ALA A 565 31.90 -26.21 2.00
N LEU A 566 33.17 -26.10 2.38
CA LEU A 566 33.57 -25.44 3.63
C LEU A 566 33.25 -23.95 3.63
N ALA A 567 33.41 -23.24 2.50
CA ALA A 567 33.00 -21.84 2.37
C ALA A 567 31.49 -21.66 2.58
N ASP A 568 30.67 -22.52 1.96
CA ASP A 568 29.21 -22.51 2.14
C ASP A 568 28.80 -22.85 3.58
N ILE A 569 29.48 -23.81 4.22
CA ILE A 569 29.29 -24.12 5.64
C ILE A 569 29.64 -22.90 6.51
N VAL A 570 30.75 -22.20 6.23
CA VAL A 570 31.13 -20.97 6.95
C VAL A 570 30.04 -19.90 6.84
N ASN A 571 29.42 -19.73 5.66
CA ASN A 571 28.33 -18.76 5.50
C ASN A 571 27.14 -19.08 6.42
N HIS A 572 26.80 -20.36 6.59
CA HIS A 572 25.78 -20.80 7.53
C HIS A 572 26.22 -20.64 9.00
N VAL A 573 27.49 -20.89 9.32
CA VAL A 573 28.07 -20.64 10.64
C VAL A 573 28.07 -19.14 10.97
N ALA A 574 28.38 -18.26 10.02
CA ALA A 574 28.31 -16.81 10.19
C ALA A 574 26.89 -16.37 10.55
N ALA A 575 25.89 -16.90 9.86
CA ALA A 575 24.49 -16.64 10.17
C ALA A 575 24.06 -17.13 11.56
N LEU A 576 24.70 -18.19 12.09
CA LEU A 576 24.49 -18.66 13.45
C LEU A 576 25.23 -17.78 14.47
N ALA A 577 26.50 -17.44 14.22
CA ALA A 577 27.30 -16.55 15.07
C ALA A 577 26.60 -15.20 15.30
N ILE A 578 25.99 -14.65 14.25
CA ILE A 578 25.16 -13.45 14.32
C ILE A 578 23.90 -13.66 15.18
N ARG A 579 23.31 -14.85 15.20
CA ARG A 579 22.08 -15.13 15.96
C ARG A 579 22.35 -15.46 17.43
N GLU A 580 23.44 -16.17 17.72
CA GLU A 580 23.85 -16.55 19.09
C GLU A 580 24.77 -15.53 19.75
N ASP A 581 25.17 -14.47 19.03
CA ASP A 581 26.12 -13.46 19.49
C ASP A 581 27.49 -14.06 19.90
N ASP A 582 27.96 -15.03 19.12
CA ASP A 582 29.16 -15.83 19.40
C ASP A 582 30.16 -15.74 18.22
N PRO A 583 31.06 -14.73 18.22
CA PRO A 583 32.02 -14.53 17.13
C PRO A 583 33.13 -15.60 17.13
N ASP A 584 33.33 -16.34 18.22
CA ASP A 584 34.35 -17.39 18.34
C ASP A 584 34.09 -18.58 17.40
N LEU A 585 32.83 -18.75 16.97
CA LEU A 585 32.46 -19.74 15.95
C LEU A 585 33.17 -19.47 14.61
N LEU A 586 33.27 -18.21 14.19
CA LEU A 586 33.96 -17.83 12.96
C LEU A 586 35.48 -17.96 13.09
N GLN A 587 36.02 -17.65 14.27
CA GLN A 587 37.44 -17.88 14.57
C GLN A 587 37.78 -19.38 14.54
N SER A 588 36.90 -20.22 15.10
CA SER A 588 37.06 -21.68 15.08
C SER A 588 37.06 -22.23 13.66
N MET A 589 36.15 -21.73 12.80
CA MET A 589 36.13 -22.10 11.38
C MET A 589 37.38 -21.64 10.63
N ARG A 590 37.97 -20.49 10.99
CA ARG A 590 39.26 -20.05 10.43
C ARG A 590 40.38 -21.04 10.73
N ILE A 591 40.50 -21.45 11.99
CA ILE A 591 41.53 -22.42 12.43
C ILE A 591 41.34 -23.76 11.72
N LEU A 592 40.09 -24.24 11.62
CA LEU A 592 39.79 -25.50 10.94
C LEU A 592 40.09 -25.42 9.43
N SER A 593 39.63 -24.37 8.75
CA SER A 593 39.78 -24.22 7.29
C SER A 593 41.23 -24.11 6.86
N THR A 594 42.03 -23.33 7.61
CA THR A 594 43.48 -23.19 7.39
C THR A 594 44.26 -24.49 7.66
N SER A 595 43.72 -25.40 8.46
CA SER A 595 44.34 -26.72 8.71
C SER A 595 43.94 -27.80 7.70
N LEU A 596 42.77 -27.66 7.04
CA LEU A 596 42.17 -28.70 6.18
C LEU A 596 42.37 -28.45 4.68
N LEU A 597 42.67 -27.21 4.29
CA LEU A 597 42.83 -26.79 2.90
C LEU A 597 44.26 -26.35 2.61
N ALA A 598 44.72 -26.56 1.37
CA ALA A 598 45.97 -25.99 0.91
C ALA A 598 45.84 -24.45 0.82
N PRO A 599 46.93 -23.66 0.97
CA PRO A 599 46.87 -22.20 1.04
C PRO A 599 46.16 -21.55 -0.16
N ASP A 600 46.36 -22.10 -1.36
CA ASP A 600 45.73 -21.68 -2.61
C ASP A 600 44.22 -21.96 -2.67
N GLN A 601 43.72 -22.91 -1.88
CA GLN A 601 42.29 -23.28 -1.86
C GLN A 601 41.56 -22.79 -0.61
N CYS A 602 42.28 -22.29 0.41
CA CYS A 602 41.68 -21.71 1.62
C CYS A 602 41.09 -20.31 1.38
N MET A 603 41.42 -19.67 0.25
CA MET A 603 41.05 -18.28 -0.04
C MET A 603 39.54 -18.01 -0.06
N ALA A 604 38.76 -18.88 -0.69
CA ALA A 604 37.29 -18.76 -0.74
C ALA A 604 36.64 -18.87 0.66
N THR A 605 37.24 -19.69 1.53
CA THR A 605 36.77 -19.83 2.91
C THR A 605 37.18 -18.64 3.77
N ILE A 606 38.39 -18.09 3.58
CA ILE A 606 38.85 -16.87 4.26
C ILE A 606 37.98 -15.68 3.89
N GLU A 607 37.63 -15.52 2.62
CA GLU A 607 36.69 -14.50 2.15
C GLU A 607 35.35 -14.59 2.89
N SER A 608 34.78 -15.79 2.98
CA SER A 608 33.50 -16.03 3.68
C SER A 608 33.59 -15.71 5.18
N ILE A 609 34.74 -15.99 5.82
CA ILE A 609 34.99 -15.67 7.25
C ILE A 609 35.04 -14.15 7.45
N VAL A 610 35.81 -13.44 6.63
CA VAL A 610 35.95 -11.97 6.71
C VAL A 610 34.60 -11.31 6.49
N GLN A 611 33.84 -11.73 5.47
CA GLN A 611 32.50 -11.21 5.21
C GLN A 611 31.55 -11.46 6.40
N GLY A 612 31.63 -12.64 7.01
CA GLY A 612 30.87 -12.99 8.21
C GLY A 612 31.20 -12.09 9.40
N LEU A 613 32.49 -11.84 9.66
CA LEU A 613 32.96 -10.96 10.74
C LEU A 613 32.53 -9.50 10.52
N VAL A 614 32.61 -8.99 9.29
CA VAL A 614 32.15 -7.63 8.96
C VAL A 614 30.63 -7.51 9.16
N THR A 615 29.87 -8.48 8.67
CA THR A 615 28.40 -8.50 8.84
C THR A 615 28.00 -8.56 10.31
N TYR A 616 28.69 -9.38 11.10
CA TYR A 616 28.52 -9.46 12.55
C TYR A 616 28.84 -8.11 13.22
N GLY A 617 29.99 -7.51 12.88
CA GLY A 617 30.44 -6.22 13.42
C GLY A 617 29.45 -5.10 13.17
N VAL A 618 28.90 -5.01 11.96
CA VAL A 618 27.87 -4.00 11.61
C VAL A 618 26.57 -4.24 12.37
N LYS A 619 26.09 -5.49 12.44
CA LYS A 619 24.78 -5.80 13.03
C LYS A 619 24.77 -5.67 14.56
N HIS A 620 25.85 -6.05 15.22
CA HIS A 620 26.00 -5.98 16.69
C HIS A 620 26.84 -4.79 17.17
N ARG A 621 27.19 -3.86 16.26
CA ARG A 621 27.99 -2.66 16.56
C ARG A 621 29.35 -2.97 17.23
N SER A 622 29.95 -4.10 16.88
CA SER A 622 31.19 -4.60 17.48
C SER A 622 32.41 -4.18 16.65
N LEU A 623 33.19 -3.23 17.17
CA LEU A 623 34.48 -2.84 16.58
C LEU A 623 35.50 -3.99 16.64
N GLN A 624 35.48 -4.79 17.72
CA GLN A 624 36.39 -5.91 17.89
C GLN A 624 36.27 -6.95 16.76
N ALA A 625 35.06 -7.19 16.26
CA ALA A 625 34.83 -8.08 15.13
C ALA A 625 35.38 -7.51 13.81
N LEU A 626 35.26 -6.19 13.61
CA LEU A 626 35.87 -5.49 12.47
C LEU A 626 37.41 -5.53 12.56
N ASP A 627 37.98 -5.37 13.76
CA ASP A 627 39.42 -5.45 13.98
C ASP A 627 39.98 -6.85 13.72
N GLU A 628 39.22 -7.90 14.04
CA GLU A 628 39.58 -9.28 13.69
C GLU A 628 39.48 -9.53 12.17
N ALA A 629 38.48 -8.96 11.50
CA ALA A 629 38.36 -9.01 10.04
C ALA A 629 39.55 -8.30 9.36
N ALA A 630 39.90 -7.10 9.84
CA ALA A 630 41.06 -6.34 9.39
C ALA A 630 42.36 -7.11 9.58
N ARG A 631 42.59 -7.69 10.77
CA ARG A 631 43.77 -8.53 11.04
C ARG A 631 43.83 -9.76 10.13
N THR A 632 42.70 -10.40 9.86
CA THR A 632 42.63 -11.56 8.96
C THR A 632 42.98 -11.20 7.52
N LEU A 633 42.51 -10.04 7.04
CA LEU A 633 42.85 -9.50 5.72
C LEU A 633 44.34 -9.17 5.60
N VAL A 634 44.91 -8.50 6.60
CA VAL A 634 46.34 -8.13 6.60
C VAL A 634 47.25 -9.37 6.62
N GLN A 635 46.84 -10.43 7.33
CA GLN A 635 47.59 -11.70 7.38
C GLN A 635 47.54 -12.49 6.07
N ASN A 636 46.62 -12.18 5.15
CA ASN A 636 46.44 -12.86 3.86
C ASN A 636 46.41 -11.83 2.71
N PRO A 637 47.57 -11.25 2.32
CA PRO A 637 47.66 -10.20 1.32
C PRO A 637 47.53 -10.79 -0.10
N ASP A 638 46.35 -11.29 -0.45
CA ASP A 638 46.01 -11.75 -1.79
C ASP A 638 45.24 -10.66 -2.54
N PRO A 639 45.60 -10.34 -3.80
CA PRO A 639 44.85 -9.40 -4.64
C PRO A 639 43.36 -9.72 -4.76
N HIS A 640 42.97 -11.00 -4.68
CA HIS A 640 41.58 -11.44 -4.79
C HIS A 640 40.73 -11.10 -3.57
N LEU A 641 41.32 -10.71 -2.43
CA LEU A 641 40.58 -10.29 -1.22
C LEU A 641 40.48 -8.76 -1.10
N GLN A 642 41.02 -8.00 -2.07
CA GLN A 642 41.03 -6.53 -1.99
C GLN A 642 39.63 -5.90 -2.01
N HIS A 643 38.63 -6.54 -2.62
CA HIS A 643 37.24 -6.06 -2.59
C HIS A 643 36.63 -6.08 -1.18
N LEU A 644 37.13 -6.95 -0.29
CA LEU A 644 36.66 -7.01 1.10
C LEU A 644 37.15 -5.82 1.93
N LEU A 645 38.24 -5.15 1.51
CA LEU A 645 38.71 -3.93 2.15
C LEU A 645 37.64 -2.83 2.09
N GLU A 646 36.96 -2.69 0.96
CA GLU A 646 35.88 -1.71 0.78
C GLU A 646 34.71 -2.04 1.71
N THR A 647 34.33 -3.31 1.80
CA THR A 647 33.26 -3.79 2.70
C THR A 647 33.62 -3.55 4.17
N LEU A 648 34.88 -3.74 4.54
CA LEU A 648 35.39 -3.47 5.89
C LEU A 648 35.38 -1.97 6.22
N ILE A 649 35.83 -1.10 5.30
CA ILE A 649 35.79 0.36 5.45
C ILE A 649 34.36 0.83 5.65
N GLU A 650 33.42 0.36 4.82
CA GLU A 650 31.99 0.62 5.00
C GLU A 650 31.49 0.15 6.37
N GLY A 651 31.95 -1.02 6.83
CA GLY A 651 31.62 -1.55 8.14
C GLY A 651 32.02 -0.62 9.28
N TYR A 652 33.26 -0.13 9.28
CA TYR A 652 33.75 0.83 10.27
C TYR A 652 32.96 2.15 10.24
N ILE A 653 32.64 2.66 9.04
CA ILE A 653 31.85 3.88 8.89
C ILE A 653 30.45 3.70 9.47
N ARG A 654 29.74 2.62 9.12
CA ARG A 654 28.39 2.36 9.61
C ARG A 654 28.35 2.22 11.14
N VAL A 655 29.28 1.45 11.72
CA VAL A 655 29.37 1.32 13.18
C VAL A 655 29.74 2.66 13.82
N GLY A 656 30.70 3.38 13.26
CA GLY A 656 31.09 4.73 13.70
C GLY A 656 29.92 5.71 13.69
N CYS A 657 29.13 5.75 12.62
CA CYS A 657 27.96 6.63 12.52
C CYS A 657 26.90 6.31 13.57
N THR A 658 26.65 5.02 13.85
CA THR A 658 25.71 4.67 14.93
C THR A 658 26.23 5.10 16.30
N ARG A 659 27.53 4.90 16.57
CA ARG A 659 28.12 5.25 17.87
C ARG A 659 28.12 6.76 18.11
N ILE A 660 28.51 7.57 17.12
CA ILE A 660 28.56 9.04 17.29
C ILE A 660 27.16 9.64 17.50
N VAL A 661 26.13 9.12 16.82
CA VAL A 661 24.73 9.55 17.00
C VAL A 661 24.16 9.09 18.35
N ASP A 662 24.42 7.86 18.78
CA ASP A 662 23.98 7.36 20.09
C ASP A 662 24.61 8.15 21.25
N CYS A 663 25.88 8.54 21.11
CA CYS A 663 26.56 9.37 22.10
C CYS A 663 26.00 10.80 22.15
N HIS A 664 25.70 11.41 21.00
CA HIS A 664 25.15 12.76 20.92
C HIS A 664 23.70 12.85 21.46
N SER A 665 22.88 11.83 21.20
CA SER A 665 21.48 11.76 21.67
C SER A 665 21.31 11.36 23.15
N GLY A 666 22.40 11.14 23.89
CA GLY A 666 22.40 10.71 25.29
C GLY A 666 22.02 11.81 26.31
N VAL A 667 21.53 11.39 27.48
CA VAL A 667 21.05 12.26 28.58
C VAL A 667 22.15 13.12 29.23
N ILE A 668 23.41 12.78 28.99
CA ILE A 668 24.58 13.53 29.43
C ILE A 668 25.51 13.58 28.21
N PRO A 669 25.67 14.74 27.52
CA PRO A 669 26.63 14.91 26.44
C PRO A 669 28.04 14.68 27.01
N GLY A 670 28.53 13.46 26.89
CA GLY A 670 29.71 12.98 27.60
C GLY A 670 30.77 12.53 26.61
N SER A 671 31.77 13.39 26.39
CA SER A 671 33.07 13.12 25.78
C SER A 671 33.06 12.51 24.36
N PHE A 672 33.54 13.28 23.37
CA PHE A 672 33.88 12.80 22.03
C PHE A 672 35.15 11.91 22.00
N GLU A 673 35.70 11.54 23.16
CA GLU A 673 36.93 10.74 23.27
C GLU A 673 36.74 9.32 22.72
N GLY A 674 37.58 8.94 21.76
CA GLY A 674 37.53 7.62 21.09
C GLY A 674 36.35 7.43 20.13
N ILE A 675 35.44 8.40 19.98
CA ILE A 675 34.28 8.30 19.07
C ILE A 675 34.70 8.35 17.60
N LEU A 676 35.81 9.05 17.30
CA LEU A 676 36.34 9.18 15.95
C LEU A 676 37.24 8.01 15.51
N GLU A 677 37.65 7.13 16.44
CA GLU A 677 38.55 6.00 16.17
C GLU A 677 38.10 5.11 15.00
N PRO A 678 36.81 4.75 14.83
CA PRO A 678 36.37 3.95 13.69
C PRO A 678 36.59 4.66 12.34
N PHE A 679 36.38 5.98 12.32
CA PHE A 679 36.53 6.81 11.12
C PHE A 679 38.01 7.01 10.77
N GLU A 680 38.87 7.23 11.76
CA GLU A 680 40.32 7.31 11.59
C GLU A 680 40.91 5.98 11.11
N THR A 681 40.42 4.86 11.67
CA THR A 681 40.81 3.50 11.24
C THR A 681 40.40 3.25 9.79
N ALA A 682 39.14 3.58 9.43
CA ALA A 682 38.64 3.48 8.06
C ALA A 682 39.48 4.34 7.08
N LEU A 683 39.80 5.57 7.46
CA LEU A 683 40.62 6.48 6.66
C LEU A 683 42.05 5.96 6.48
N THR A 684 42.62 5.35 7.52
CA THR A 684 43.96 4.74 7.47
C THR A 684 43.97 3.53 6.53
N LEU A 685 42.96 2.66 6.62
CA LEU A 685 42.79 1.52 5.71
C LEU A 685 42.62 1.98 4.26
N LEU A 686 41.85 3.06 4.04
CA LEU A 686 41.66 3.65 2.72
C LEU A 686 42.98 4.19 2.13
N LYS A 687 43.78 4.92 2.93
CA LYS A 687 45.07 5.48 2.49
C LYS A 687 46.16 4.43 2.25
N THR A 688 46.14 3.33 3.01
CA THR A 688 47.16 2.27 2.93
C THR A 688 46.83 1.21 1.89
N GLY A 689 45.54 0.98 1.60
CA GLY A 689 45.09 -0.09 0.72
C GLY A 689 44.64 0.32 -0.69
N ALA A 690 44.38 1.61 -0.95
CA ALA A 690 43.97 2.09 -2.28
C ALA A 690 45.12 2.82 -3.02
N PRO A 691 45.21 2.71 -4.36
CA PRO A 691 46.12 3.53 -5.13
C PRO A 691 45.73 5.02 -5.04
N PRO A 692 46.68 5.97 -5.09
CA PRO A 692 46.40 7.40 -4.93
C PRO A 692 45.32 7.96 -5.85
N SER A 693 45.16 7.38 -7.05
CA SER A 693 44.14 7.77 -8.02
C SER A 693 42.71 7.38 -7.64
N GLU A 694 42.52 6.43 -6.73
CA GLU A 694 41.20 5.92 -6.32
C GLU A 694 40.75 6.40 -4.93
N ILE A 695 41.68 6.93 -4.12
CA ILE A 695 41.41 7.42 -2.76
C ILE A 695 40.23 8.40 -2.74
N GLN A 696 40.19 9.31 -3.71
CA GLN A 696 39.16 10.34 -3.82
C GLN A 696 37.76 9.77 -4.12
N ILE A 697 37.66 8.80 -5.04
CA ILE A 697 36.40 8.13 -5.37
C ILE A 697 35.88 7.42 -4.13
N ARG A 698 36.77 6.71 -3.42
CA ARG A 698 36.42 5.99 -2.19
C ARG A 698 36.01 6.92 -1.05
N ILE A 699 36.65 8.08 -0.90
CA ILE A 699 36.22 9.12 0.05
C ILE A 699 34.78 9.58 -0.26
N THR A 700 34.44 9.72 -1.54
CA THR A 700 33.08 10.06 -1.96
C THR A 700 32.07 8.99 -1.54
N ASP A 701 32.38 7.71 -1.76
CA ASP A 701 31.51 6.59 -1.35
C ASP A 701 31.30 6.55 0.18
N CYS A 702 32.36 6.82 0.94
CA CYS A 702 32.31 6.93 2.39
C CYS A 702 31.36 8.05 2.85
N ILE A 703 31.46 9.23 2.23
CA ILE A 703 30.59 10.37 2.52
C ILE A 703 29.15 10.07 2.13
N ASP A 704 28.90 9.33 1.05
CA ASP A 704 27.55 8.95 0.62
C ASP A 704 26.87 8.04 1.66
N ILE A 705 27.61 7.12 2.28
CA ILE A 705 27.12 6.29 3.39
C ILE A 705 26.75 7.17 4.59
N MET A 706 27.61 8.12 4.96
CA MET A 706 27.37 9.02 6.09
C MET A 706 26.20 9.98 5.84
N LEU A 707 26.09 10.54 4.63
CA LEU A 707 24.96 11.39 4.21
C LEU A 707 23.63 10.63 4.29
N LYS A 708 23.62 9.37 3.83
CA LYS A 708 22.44 8.52 3.94
C LYS A 708 22.06 8.28 5.40
N GLN A 709 23.04 7.98 6.25
CA GLN A 709 22.79 7.78 7.69
C GLN A 709 22.30 9.06 8.37
N MET A 710 22.82 10.22 7.96
CA MET A 710 22.38 11.53 8.45
C MET A 710 20.94 11.85 8.03
N GLN A 711 20.53 11.49 6.81
CA GLN A 711 19.12 11.61 6.41
C GLN A 711 18.19 10.75 7.29
N ASP A 712 18.66 9.58 7.72
CA ASP A 712 17.90 8.66 8.59
C ASP A 712 17.85 9.14 10.05
N SER A 713 18.97 9.61 10.62
CA SER A 713 19.04 10.08 12.02
C SER A 713 18.58 11.53 12.21
N ARG A 714 18.67 12.34 11.15
CA ARG A 714 18.53 13.82 11.16
C ARG A 714 19.48 14.53 12.11
N ASP A 715 20.63 13.93 12.40
CA ASP A 715 21.59 14.45 13.36
C ASP A 715 22.80 15.10 12.65
N ALA A 716 23.05 16.38 12.96
CA ALA A 716 24.15 17.16 12.39
C ALA A 716 25.53 16.68 12.84
N VAL A 717 25.62 15.85 13.90
CA VAL A 717 26.90 15.33 14.42
C VAL A 717 27.73 14.58 13.36
N LEU A 718 27.07 14.00 12.35
CA LEU A 718 27.72 13.29 11.26
C LEU A 718 28.52 14.20 10.31
N VAL A 719 28.38 15.53 10.41
CA VAL A 719 29.24 16.45 9.67
C VAL A 719 30.70 16.38 10.14
N ILE A 720 30.96 16.02 11.39
CA ILE A 720 32.32 15.84 11.92
C ILE A 720 33.12 14.81 11.10
N PRO A 721 32.70 13.52 11.00
CA PRO A 721 33.44 12.55 10.19
C PRO A 721 33.40 12.88 8.69
N MET A 722 32.33 13.49 8.17
CA MET A 722 32.30 13.89 6.74
C MET A 722 33.33 14.96 6.40
N ALA A 723 33.53 15.95 7.29
CA ALA A 723 34.57 16.96 7.17
C ALA A 723 35.98 16.34 7.33
N LEU A 724 36.15 15.39 8.26
CA LEU A 724 37.41 14.64 8.43
C LEU A 724 37.84 13.97 7.11
N PHE A 725 36.94 13.29 6.43
CA PHE A 725 37.23 12.64 5.15
C PHE A 725 37.44 13.66 4.00
N SER A 726 36.60 14.69 3.94
CA SER A 726 36.64 15.67 2.84
C SER A 726 37.96 16.46 2.79
N LEU A 727 38.53 16.79 3.95
CA LEU A 727 39.78 17.55 4.04
C LEU A 727 41.03 16.76 3.63
N GLU A 728 40.92 15.45 3.38
CA GLU A 728 42.01 14.63 2.86
C GLU A 728 42.11 14.67 1.34
N ASN A 729 41.12 15.26 0.64
CA ASN A 729 41.19 15.48 -0.80
C ASN A 729 42.18 16.62 -1.12
N GLU A 730 43.25 16.30 -1.85
CA GLU A 730 44.29 17.26 -2.25
C GLU A 730 43.76 18.31 -3.24
N ASN A 731 42.87 17.91 -4.16
CA ASN A 731 42.29 18.80 -5.18
C ASN A 731 41.26 19.77 -4.57
N GLU A 732 41.53 21.07 -4.70
CA GLU A 732 40.71 22.14 -4.14
C GLU A 732 39.29 22.17 -4.69
N HIS A 733 39.10 21.98 -6.00
CA HIS A 733 37.77 22.06 -6.60
C HIS A 733 36.86 20.93 -6.12
N GLU A 734 37.41 19.72 -6.01
CA GLU A 734 36.67 18.53 -5.61
C GLU A 734 36.39 18.51 -4.10
N ARG A 735 37.36 18.95 -3.29
CA ARG A 735 37.15 19.18 -1.86
C ARG A 735 36.05 20.20 -1.61
N THR A 736 36.06 21.32 -2.34
CA THR A 736 35.04 22.37 -2.22
C THR A 736 33.65 21.85 -2.62
N ALA A 737 33.55 21.12 -3.74
CA ALA A 737 32.30 20.51 -4.17
C ALA A 737 31.76 19.49 -3.16
N MET A 738 32.64 18.70 -2.53
CA MET A 738 32.26 17.73 -1.50
C MET A 738 31.69 18.41 -0.26
N ILE A 739 32.35 19.48 0.21
CA ILE A 739 31.89 20.23 1.38
C ILE A 739 30.55 20.93 1.08
N GLN A 740 30.38 21.52 -0.10
CA GLN A 740 29.07 22.07 -0.52
C GLN A 740 27.97 21.00 -0.54
N ARG A 741 28.30 19.79 -0.98
CA ARG A 741 27.38 18.64 -0.95
C ARG A 741 27.00 18.26 0.49
N ILE A 742 27.97 18.27 1.41
CA ILE A 742 27.73 18.01 2.85
C ILE A 742 26.82 19.07 3.47
N LEU A 743 26.94 20.34 3.04
CA LEU A 743 26.12 21.45 3.54
C LEU A 743 24.71 21.51 2.94
N THR A 744 24.47 20.90 1.78
CA THR A 744 23.16 20.95 1.10
C THR A 744 21.96 20.60 2.00
N PRO A 745 22.03 19.55 2.85
CA PRO A 745 20.96 19.21 3.78
C PRO A 745 20.70 20.26 4.87
N PHE A 746 21.65 21.16 5.11
CA PHE A 746 21.62 22.17 6.16
C PHE A 746 21.38 23.58 5.62
N THR A 747 20.85 23.71 4.40
CA THR A 747 20.70 25.01 3.72
C THR A 747 19.96 26.04 4.57
N GLU A 748 18.91 25.65 5.30
CA GLU A 748 18.15 26.54 6.21
C GLU A 748 19.01 27.03 7.38
N GLN A 749 19.77 26.15 8.03
CA GLN A 749 20.68 26.53 9.13
C GLN A 749 21.85 27.37 8.63
N THR A 750 22.40 27.04 7.46
CA THR A 750 23.53 27.78 6.89
C THR A 750 23.17 29.17 6.38
N GLN A 751 21.88 29.46 6.13
CA GLN A 751 21.42 30.81 5.79
C GLN A 751 21.61 31.80 6.95
N GLU A 752 21.65 31.31 8.19
CA GLU A 752 21.83 32.14 9.39
C GLU A 752 23.30 32.59 9.58
N PHE A 753 24.27 31.91 8.97
CA PHE A 753 25.70 32.17 9.19
C PHE A 753 26.28 33.36 8.40
N ASP A 754 25.48 34.02 7.56
CA ASP A 754 25.86 35.18 6.72
C ASP A 754 27.20 34.99 5.96
N SER A 755 27.48 33.76 5.52
CA SER A 755 28.67 33.43 4.71
C SER A 755 28.34 32.52 3.53
N ALA A 756 28.89 32.86 2.37
CA ALA A 756 28.80 32.06 1.16
C ALA A 756 29.98 31.07 0.99
N ASN A 757 30.94 31.07 1.90
CA ASN A 757 32.08 30.15 1.83
C ASN A 757 31.68 28.78 2.43
N PRO A 758 31.98 27.64 1.76
CA PRO A 758 31.56 26.35 2.28
C PRO A 758 32.42 25.89 3.48
N TYR A 759 33.64 26.39 3.63
CA TYR A 759 34.54 25.95 4.69
C TYR A 759 34.21 26.57 6.05
N ASP A 760 33.92 27.87 6.11
CA ASP A 760 33.51 28.54 7.35
C ASP A 760 32.08 28.13 7.76
N ALA A 761 31.15 28.01 6.82
CA ALA A 761 29.80 27.50 7.10
C ALA A 761 29.84 26.09 7.71
N THR A 762 30.75 25.22 7.23
CA THR A 762 30.94 23.90 7.85
C THR A 762 31.54 24.02 9.24
N ALA A 763 32.53 24.89 9.44
CA ALA A 763 33.15 25.09 10.75
C ALA A 763 32.15 25.66 11.79
N TYR A 764 31.29 26.60 11.40
CA TYR A 764 30.21 27.11 12.26
C TYR A 764 29.15 26.05 12.55
N LEU A 765 28.85 25.19 11.58
CA LEU A 765 27.97 24.05 11.83
C LEU A 765 28.60 23.06 12.82
N LEU A 766 29.91 22.82 12.74
CA LEU A 766 30.62 22.01 13.75
C LEU A 766 30.59 22.66 15.14
N GLU A 767 30.74 23.98 15.19
CA GLU A 767 30.70 24.74 16.44
C GLU A 767 29.33 24.68 17.13
N GLY A 768 28.25 24.65 16.35
CA GLY A 768 26.87 24.54 16.83
C GLY A 768 26.49 23.14 17.35
N ILE A 769 27.36 22.13 17.21
CA ILE A 769 27.11 20.78 17.75
C ILE A 769 27.44 20.77 19.25
N ASP A 770 26.48 20.33 20.06
CA ASP A 770 26.64 20.26 21.51
C ASP A 770 27.87 19.41 21.91
N GLY A 771 28.79 20.02 22.66
CA GLY A 771 30.01 19.37 23.15
C GLY A 771 31.14 19.22 22.11
N ALA A 772 30.94 19.62 20.85
CA ALA A 772 31.97 19.52 19.81
C ALA A 772 33.19 20.41 20.09
N THR A 773 32.96 21.65 20.53
CA THR A 773 34.02 22.59 20.90
C THR A 773 34.81 22.17 22.15
N ALA A 774 34.30 21.19 22.91
CA ALA A 774 35.02 20.60 24.04
C ALA A 774 35.96 19.45 23.62
N SER A 775 36.02 19.11 22.34
CA SER A 775 36.80 18.00 21.78
C SER A 775 38.02 18.51 20.98
N PRO A 776 39.25 18.25 21.43
CA PRO A 776 40.44 18.69 20.70
C PRO A 776 40.52 18.21 19.23
N PRO A 777 40.11 16.97 18.87
CA PRO A 777 40.03 16.54 17.47
C PRO A 777 39.08 17.39 16.61
N VAL A 778 37.94 17.83 17.16
CA VAL A 778 36.97 18.66 16.41
C VAL A 778 37.50 20.09 16.27
N LEU A 779 38.16 20.63 17.30
CA LEU A 779 38.83 21.93 17.20
C LEU A 779 39.96 21.94 16.15
N ASP A 780 40.73 20.85 16.02
CA ASP A 780 41.71 20.72 14.94
C ASP A 780 41.04 20.70 13.56
N LEU A 781 39.90 20.01 13.45
CA LEU A 781 39.11 19.96 12.22
C LEU A 781 38.58 21.35 11.83
N MET A 782 38.04 22.11 12.79
CA MET A 782 37.62 23.50 12.60
C MET A 782 38.78 24.39 12.18
N HIS A 783 39.95 24.26 12.81
CA HIS A 783 41.16 24.99 12.42
C HIS A 783 41.56 24.72 10.97
N ARG A 784 41.52 23.44 10.54
CA ARG A 784 41.81 23.05 9.17
C ARG A 784 40.76 23.62 8.19
N LEU A 785 39.49 23.62 8.53
CA LEU A 785 38.42 24.24 7.73
C LEU A 785 38.64 25.75 7.56
N PHE A 786 38.86 26.48 8.66
CA PHE A 786 39.07 27.94 8.57
C PHE A 786 40.29 28.31 7.74
N LYS A 787 41.39 27.54 7.78
CA LYS A 787 42.55 27.75 6.90
C LYS A 787 42.22 27.76 5.40
N HIS A 788 41.17 27.05 4.98
CA HIS A 788 40.70 27.03 3.58
C HIS A 788 39.65 28.09 3.26
N THR A 789 39.20 28.89 4.24
CA THR A 789 38.23 29.98 4.03
C THR A 789 38.87 31.11 3.23
N ALA A 790 38.25 31.54 2.14
CA ALA A 790 38.84 32.51 1.20
C ALA A 790 38.85 33.95 1.74
N ASP A 791 37.80 34.33 2.45
CA ASP A 791 37.71 35.63 3.10
C ASP A 791 38.68 35.69 4.30
N LEU A 792 39.54 36.71 4.30
CA LEU A 792 40.58 36.85 5.32
C LEU A 792 39.98 37.18 6.68
N TYR A 793 38.90 37.95 6.75
CA TYR A 793 38.28 38.28 8.03
C TYR A 793 37.63 37.05 8.67
N SER A 794 36.80 36.32 7.92
CA SER A 794 36.15 35.08 8.39
C SER A 794 37.18 34.01 8.77
N ARG A 795 38.26 33.87 7.99
CA ARG A 795 39.38 32.96 8.32
C ARG A 795 39.99 33.30 9.66
N TYR A 796 40.38 34.56 9.88
CA TYR A 796 41.07 34.96 11.10
C TYR A 796 40.14 34.92 12.31
N SER A 797 38.88 35.38 12.16
CA SER A 797 37.84 35.30 13.18
C SER A 797 37.56 33.86 13.61
N GLY A 798 37.46 32.95 12.65
CA GLY A 798 37.27 31.53 12.93
C GLY A 798 38.43 30.89 13.67
N ILE A 799 39.67 31.14 13.21
CA ILE A 799 40.88 30.62 13.88
C ILE A 799 41.03 31.23 15.29
N TYR A 800 40.66 32.49 15.46
CA TYR A 800 40.58 33.15 16.76
C TYR A 800 39.64 32.41 17.74
N ARG A 801 38.42 32.08 17.29
CA ARG A 801 37.44 31.31 18.08
C ARG A 801 38.00 29.94 18.49
N VAL A 802 38.70 29.27 17.57
CA VAL A 802 39.37 27.99 17.87
C VAL A 802 40.47 28.16 18.92
N ALA A 803 41.30 29.21 18.84
CA ALA A 803 42.31 29.49 19.85
C ALA A 803 41.71 29.78 21.23
N SER A 804 40.60 30.53 21.27
CA SER A 804 39.83 30.79 22.49
C SER A 804 39.31 29.48 23.11
N ALA A 805 38.72 28.59 22.29
CA ALA A 805 38.25 27.29 22.75
C ALA A 805 39.39 26.42 23.33
N TYR A 806 40.57 26.42 22.71
CA TYR A 806 41.74 25.73 23.27
C TYR A 806 42.17 26.28 24.63
N LEU A 807 42.10 27.59 24.85
CA LEU A 807 42.39 28.19 26.17
C LEU A 807 41.40 27.71 27.24
N VAL A 808 40.11 27.65 26.91
CA VAL A 808 39.06 27.15 27.83
C VAL A 808 39.31 25.69 28.21
N LEU A 809 39.85 24.88 27.29
CA LEU A 809 40.21 23.49 27.54
C LEU A 809 41.56 23.28 28.26
N GLY A 810 42.31 24.35 28.54
CA GLY A 810 43.62 24.27 29.17
C GLY A 810 44.77 23.88 28.23
N GLU A 811 44.55 23.88 26.91
CA GLU A 811 45.54 23.57 25.87
C GLU A 811 46.35 24.83 25.49
N ALA A 812 47.00 25.45 26.49
CA ALA A 812 47.64 26.76 26.38
C ALA A 812 48.73 26.83 25.29
N GLU A 813 49.55 25.78 25.14
CA GLU A 813 50.62 25.75 24.13
C GLU A 813 50.07 25.81 22.70
N ARG A 814 48.96 25.11 22.43
CA ARG A 814 48.31 25.11 21.10
C ARG A 814 47.70 26.46 20.80
N ALA A 815 46.99 27.04 21.78
CA ALA A 815 46.41 28.37 21.65
C ALA A 815 47.49 29.44 21.41
N GLU A 816 48.57 29.44 22.19
CA GLU A 816 49.68 30.39 22.05
C GLU A 816 50.32 30.32 20.66
N SER A 817 50.56 29.10 20.15
CA SER A 817 51.10 28.90 18.81
C SER A 817 50.20 29.48 17.71
N ILE A 818 48.88 29.31 17.84
CA ILE A 818 47.91 29.87 16.89
C ILE A 818 47.91 31.40 16.98
N ILE A 819 47.80 31.97 18.18
CA ILE A 819 47.71 33.42 18.41
C ILE A 819 48.95 34.15 17.88
N ARG A 820 50.15 33.65 18.17
CA ARG A 820 51.39 34.26 17.65
C ARG A 820 51.47 34.24 16.13
N ARG A 821 51.07 33.12 15.51
CA ARG A 821 51.05 33.01 14.05
C ARG A 821 50.04 33.97 13.40
N LEU A 822 48.88 34.18 14.03
CA LEU A 822 47.91 35.17 13.57
C LEU A 822 48.46 36.60 13.70
N HIS A 823 49.15 36.92 14.81
CA HIS A 823 49.80 38.22 14.98
C HIS A 823 50.89 38.47 13.91
N GLU A 824 51.74 37.48 13.61
CA GLU A 824 52.77 37.60 12.58
C GLU A 824 52.23 37.88 11.17
N THR A 825 50.97 37.51 10.90
CA THR A 825 50.34 37.61 9.57
C THR A 825 49.28 38.71 9.50
N ILE A 826 49.07 39.46 10.59
CA ILE A 826 47.99 40.46 10.69
C ILE A 826 48.13 41.62 9.70
N ASP A 827 49.36 41.95 9.30
CA ASP A 827 49.65 43.00 8.32
C ASP A 827 49.17 42.67 6.90
N GLU A 828 48.86 41.40 6.62
CA GLU A 828 48.29 40.93 5.35
C GLU A 828 46.83 41.37 5.17
N ILE A 829 46.14 41.80 6.25
CA ILE A 829 44.75 42.25 6.20
C ILE A 829 44.68 43.67 5.57
N PRO A 830 44.04 43.84 4.40
CA PRO A 830 44.08 45.11 3.67
C PRO A 830 43.20 46.21 4.29
N ASP A 831 42.16 45.83 5.03
CA ASP A 831 41.21 46.76 5.67
C ASP A 831 41.73 47.17 7.07
N PRO A 832 42.05 48.47 7.30
CA PRO A 832 42.57 48.95 8.58
C PRO A 832 41.61 48.71 9.75
N ALA A 833 40.29 48.90 9.56
CA ALA A 833 39.31 48.71 10.63
C ALA A 833 39.25 47.24 11.07
N VAL A 834 39.30 46.33 10.10
CA VAL A 834 39.34 44.89 10.36
C VAL A 834 40.63 44.47 11.06
N ARG A 835 41.76 45.02 10.62
CA ARG A 835 43.07 44.77 11.24
C ARG A 835 43.06 45.19 12.72
N LEU A 836 42.49 46.36 13.00
CA LEU A 836 42.31 46.87 14.37
C LEU A 836 41.46 45.96 15.25
N ILE A 837 40.33 45.48 14.74
CA ILE A 837 39.44 44.55 15.45
C ILE A 837 40.21 43.27 15.79
N MET A 838 40.83 42.64 14.78
CA MET A 838 41.59 41.40 14.95
C MET A 838 42.75 41.55 15.93
N LEU A 839 43.46 42.67 15.88
CA LEU A 839 44.59 42.93 16.76
C LEU A 839 44.15 43.18 18.21
N SER A 840 43.01 43.86 18.39
CA SER A 840 42.38 44.04 19.70
C SER A 840 41.95 42.68 20.27
N ASP A 841 41.30 41.85 19.47
CA ASP A 841 40.85 40.53 19.89
C ASP A 841 42.03 39.62 20.27
N LEU A 842 43.10 39.56 19.44
CA LEU A 842 44.33 38.82 19.74
C LEU A 842 45.01 39.28 21.04
N ALA A 843 44.99 40.59 21.32
CA ALA A 843 45.48 41.13 22.58
C ALA A 843 44.68 40.57 23.77
N GLY A 844 43.35 40.48 23.63
CA GLY A 844 42.46 39.88 24.62
C GLY A 844 42.79 38.40 24.91
N LEU A 845 42.99 37.56 23.88
CA LEU A 845 43.38 36.16 24.12
C LEU A 845 44.79 36.01 24.70
N MET A 846 45.73 36.83 24.23
CA MET A 846 47.10 36.81 24.72
C MET A 846 47.18 37.24 26.19
N ALA A 847 46.18 37.99 26.70
CA ALA A 847 46.12 38.41 28.09
C ALA A 847 46.18 37.24 29.08
N ALA A 848 45.59 36.10 28.74
CA ALA A 848 45.59 34.88 29.57
C ALA A 848 46.92 34.09 29.50
N LEU A 849 47.79 34.39 28.53
CA LEU A 849 49.03 33.64 28.26
C LEU A 849 50.29 34.45 28.57
N ASP A 850 50.41 35.67 28.00
CA ASP A 850 51.54 36.58 28.16
C ASP A 850 51.06 38.04 28.22
N HIS A 851 51.01 38.58 29.43
CA HIS A 851 50.54 39.95 29.68
C HIS A 851 51.36 41.04 28.98
N ARG A 852 52.65 40.80 28.71
CA ARG A 852 53.49 41.80 28.02
C ARG A 852 53.15 41.84 26.55
N ALA A 853 53.10 40.66 25.90
CA ALA A 853 52.71 40.56 24.51
C ALA A 853 51.27 41.09 24.27
N ALA A 854 50.34 40.79 25.17
CA ALA A 854 48.97 41.33 25.12
C ALA A 854 48.94 42.86 25.12
N ARG A 855 49.73 43.51 25.97
CA ARG A 855 49.84 44.97 26.00
C ARG A 855 50.52 45.54 24.75
N ASP A 856 51.50 44.85 24.20
CA ASP A 856 52.16 45.28 22.97
C ASP A 856 51.17 45.24 21.78
N TYR A 857 50.38 44.18 21.67
CA TYR A 857 49.33 44.03 20.64
C TYR A 857 48.24 45.11 20.79
N LEU A 858 47.80 45.36 22.03
CA LEU A 858 46.81 46.39 22.31
C LEU A 858 47.33 47.79 21.98
N ALA A 859 48.57 48.11 22.36
CA ALA A 859 49.20 49.40 22.06
C ALA A 859 49.42 49.62 20.55
N GLU A 860 49.60 48.52 19.80
CA GLU A 860 49.64 48.54 18.34
C GLU A 860 48.25 48.85 17.76
N ALA A 861 47.17 48.24 18.28
CA ALA A 861 45.80 48.55 17.89
C ALA A 861 45.41 50.00 18.22
N GLU A 862 45.71 50.49 19.43
CA GLU A 862 45.39 51.87 19.84
C GLU A 862 45.97 52.94 18.92
N LYS A 863 47.21 52.75 18.45
CA LYS A 863 47.87 53.70 17.53
C LYS A 863 47.16 53.80 16.18
N MET A 864 46.40 52.78 15.81
CA MET A 864 45.74 52.69 14.51
C MET A 864 44.32 53.25 14.51
N VAL A 865 43.68 53.52 15.65
CA VAL A 865 42.23 53.82 15.75
C VAL A 865 41.75 54.91 14.78
N GLY A 866 42.56 55.96 14.57
CA GLY A 866 42.23 57.04 13.64
C GLY A 866 42.21 56.66 12.15
N SER A 867 42.52 55.41 11.80
CA SER A 867 42.54 54.89 10.42
C SER A 867 41.33 54.01 10.05
N ALA A 868 40.42 53.74 10.99
CA ALA A 868 39.27 52.84 10.79
C ALA A 868 38.12 53.43 9.94
N GLY A 869 38.06 54.76 9.80
CA GLY A 869 36.96 55.47 9.14
C GLY A 869 35.72 55.63 10.04
N GLU A 870 34.95 56.71 9.84
CA GLU A 870 33.84 57.13 10.73
C GLU A 870 32.76 56.04 10.91
N GLU A 871 32.47 55.24 9.89
CA GLU A 871 31.39 54.23 9.93
C GLU A 871 31.69 53.00 10.80
N ARG A 872 32.96 52.69 11.09
CA ARG A 872 33.37 51.47 11.83
C ARG A 872 34.12 51.77 13.13
N GLU A 873 34.29 53.04 13.43
CA GLU A 873 35.02 53.51 14.60
C GLU A 873 34.37 53.06 15.90
N ASP A 874 33.04 53.07 15.96
CA ASP A 874 32.22 52.58 17.08
C ASP A 874 32.49 51.10 17.40
N LEU A 875 32.47 50.24 16.37
CA LEU A 875 32.74 48.81 16.50
C LEU A 875 34.20 48.56 16.92
N VAL A 876 35.16 49.26 16.34
CA VAL A 876 36.57 49.19 16.71
C VAL A 876 36.77 49.56 18.19
N ARG A 877 36.13 50.64 18.66
CA ARG A 877 36.20 51.08 20.06
C ARG A 877 35.58 50.04 21.01
N LYS A 878 34.49 49.38 20.61
CA LYS A 878 33.90 48.25 21.37
C LYS A 878 34.89 47.09 21.53
N HIS A 879 35.53 46.64 20.45
CA HIS A 879 36.53 45.56 20.52
C HIS A 879 37.76 45.92 21.37
N LEU A 880 38.21 47.19 21.30
CA LEU A 880 39.26 47.68 22.21
C LEU A 880 38.83 47.59 23.67
N VAL A 881 37.62 48.03 24.01
CA VAL A 881 37.10 47.92 25.39
C VAL A 881 37.06 46.46 25.86
N TYR A 882 36.68 45.51 25.01
CA TYR A 882 36.74 44.08 25.34
C TYR A 882 38.17 43.57 25.55
N ALA A 883 39.11 43.90 24.68
CA ALA A 883 40.51 43.54 24.84
C ALA A 883 41.09 44.08 26.16
N PHE A 884 40.74 45.33 26.49
CA PHE A 884 41.11 45.97 27.75
C PHE A 884 40.52 45.25 28.96
N ARG A 885 39.24 44.83 28.91
CA ARG A 885 38.61 44.05 29.97
C ARG A 885 39.38 42.77 30.27
N GLU A 886 39.78 42.00 29.24
CA GLU A 886 40.52 40.76 29.43
C GLU A 886 41.93 41.00 30.00
N ILE A 887 42.60 42.08 29.58
CA ILE A 887 43.90 42.49 30.13
C ILE A 887 43.78 42.98 31.59
N CYS A 888 42.69 43.67 31.93
CA CYS A 888 42.40 44.09 33.30
C CYS A 888 42.03 42.93 34.21
N ALA A 889 41.25 41.96 33.75
CA ALA A 889 40.98 40.75 34.51
C ALA A 889 42.28 39.99 34.84
N ALA A 890 43.28 40.10 33.96
CA ALA A 890 44.60 39.51 34.13
C ALA A 890 45.60 40.38 34.95
N THR A 891 45.31 41.66 35.21
CA THR A 891 46.22 42.58 35.94
C THR A 891 45.48 43.52 36.92
N ASP A 892 45.93 43.65 38.17
CA ASP A 892 45.31 44.46 39.26
C ASP A 892 45.31 46.01 39.04
N GLY A 893 45.30 46.51 37.80
CA GLY A 893 45.57 47.91 37.45
C GLY A 893 44.34 48.83 37.32
N LYS A 894 44.18 49.80 38.24
CA LYS A 894 43.13 50.85 38.18
C LYS A 894 43.23 51.86 37.01
N LYS A 895 44.36 51.91 36.27
CA LYS A 895 44.59 52.93 35.23
C LYS A 895 43.80 52.71 33.94
N ASP A 896 43.29 51.50 33.75
CA ASP A 896 42.71 51.07 32.47
C ASP A 896 41.18 51.27 32.43
N LEU A 897 40.54 51.48 33.59
CA LEU A 897 39.10 51.69 33.72
C LEU A 897 38.63 53.06 33.19
N ASP A 898 39.31 54.14 33.55
CA ASP A 898 38.97 55.49 33.08
C ASP A 898 39.07 55.60 31.54
N TRP A 899 40.05 54.91 30.96
CA TRP A 899 40.23 54.86 29.51
C TRP A 899 39.09 54.08 28.84
N ALA A 900 38.70 52.92 29.39
CA ALA A 900 37.60 52.13 28.86
C ALA A 900 36.25 52.86 28.95
N ILE A 901 36.01 53.61 30.03
CA ILE A 901 34.84 54.49 30.16
C ILE A 901 34.83 55.56 29.05
N GLU A 902 35.98 56.21 28.79
CA GLU A 902 36.09 57.24 27.76
C GLU A 902 35.89 56.67 26.35
N GLN A 903 36.41 55.48 26.05
CA GLN A 903 36.16 54.84 24.76
C GLN A 903 34.69 54.47 24.58
N ALA A 904 34.07 53.88 25.60
CA ALA A 904 32.66 53.52 25.56
C ALA A 904 31.75 54.75 25.36
N ARG A 905 32.10 55.91 25.95
CA ARG A 905 31.36 57.18 25.77
C ARG A 905 31.37 57.70 24.34
N ARG A 906 32.43 57.42 23.57
CA ARG A 906 32.61 57.90 22.20
C ARG A 906 31.88 57.09 21.15
N ILE A 907 31.41 55.88 21.50
CA ILE A 907 30.62 55.03 20.61
C ILE A 907 29.28 55.72 20.37
N GLU A 908 28.92 56.12 19.16
CA GLU A 908 27.66 56.81 18.86
C GLU A 908 26.44 55.88 18.87
N ASP A 909 26.58 54.67 18.33
CA ASP A 909 25.51 53.67 18.31
C ASP A 909 25.08 53.27 19.74
N PRO A 910 23.80 53.42 20.11
CA PRO A 910 23.34 53.16 21.46
C PRO A 910 23.38 51.68 21.87
N ILE A 911 23.36 50.72 20.92
CA ILE A 911 23.44 49.29 21.21
C ILE A 911 24.90 48.92 21.49
N ASP A 912 25.82 49.27 20.60
CA ASP A 912 27.25 49.03 20.79
C ASP A 912 27.79 49.74 22.04
N ARG A 913 27.23 50.92 22.37
CA ARG A 913 27.55 51.63 23.60
C ARG A 913 27.12 50.85 24.84
N VAL A 914 25.91 50.27 24.84
CA VAL A 914 25.43 49.43 25.97
C VAL A 914 26.33 48.21 26.15
N ASP A 915 26.73 47.57 25.05
CA ASP A 915 27.62 46.42 25.06
C ASP A 915 29.02 46.77 25.59
N ALA A 916 29.62 47.86 25.12
CA ALA A 916 30.92 48.31 25.63
C ALA A 916 30.84 48.70 27.12
N LEU A 917 29.80 49.46 27.52
CA LEU A 917 29.59 49.82 28.92
C LEU A 917 29.34 48.60 29.82
N SER A 918 28.78 47.52 29.27
CA SER A 918 28.60 46.26 29.99
C SER A 918 29.94 45.61 30.35
N ALA A 919 30.92 45.65 29.43
CA ALA A 919 32.28 45.21 29.72
C ALA A 919 32.98 46.12 30.76
N VAL A 920 32.77 47.42 30.65
CA VAL A 920 33.28 48.40 31.63
C VAL A 920 32.68 48.15 33.02
N TYR A 921 31.40 47.77 33.11
CA TYR A 921 30.75 47.44 34.37
C TYR A 921 31.44 46.26 35.08
N ASP A 922 31.84 45.24 34.31
CA ASP A 922 32.56 44.07 34.84
C ASP A 922 33.97 44.42 35.32
N MET A 923 34.63 45.42 34.71
CA MET A 923 35.95 45.91 35.11
C MET A 923 35.93 46.78 36.38
N ALA A 924 34.78 47.35 36.73
CA ALA A 924 34.66 48.25 37.88
C ALA A 924 34.44 47.46 39.18
N ASP A 925 35.29 47.66 40.19
CA ASP A 925 35.08 47.08 41.53
C ASP A 925 34.38 48.03 42.52
N GLU A 926 34.49 49.34 42.27
CA GLU A 926 33.96 50.36 43.18
C GLU A 926 32.45 50.57 42.95
N PRO A 927 31.60 50.48 44.01
CA PRO A 927 30.15 50.63 43.88
C PRO A 927 29.72 51.96 43.26
N ALA A 928 30.47 53.04 43.50
CA ALA A 928 30.20 54.36 42.93
C ALA A 928 30.38 54.38 41.40
N VAL A 929 31.45 53.76 40.90
CA VAL A 929 31.72 53.67 39.45
C VAL A 929 30.73 52.73 38.77
N ARG A 930 30.39 51.60 39.41
CA ARG A 930 29.32 50.70 38.92
C ARG A 930 27.98 51.44 38.80
N LYS A 931 27.64 52.30 39.77
CA LYS A 931 26.44 53.14 39.70
C LYS A 931 26.49 54.14 38.54
N GLU A 932 27.64 54.78 38.30
CA GLU A 932 27.83 55.68 37.16
C GLU A 932 27.68 54.94 35.82
N VAL A 933 28.30 53.77 35.67
CA VAL A 933 28.22 52.94 34.45
C VAL A 933 26.79 52.44 34.21
N VAL A 934 26.07 52.01 35.26
CA VAL A 934 24.67 51.62 35.17
C VAL A 934 23.79 52.79 34.71
N SER A 935 24.02 54.00 35.21
CA SER A 935 23.32 55.20 34.75
C SER A 935 23.57 55.45 33.25
N MET A 936 24.81 55.32 32.78
CA MET A 936 25.16 55.44 31.36
C MET A 936 24.49 54.36 30.51
N ILE A 937 24.44 53.10 30.98
CA ILE A 937 23.72 52.01 30.30
C ILE A 937 22.24 52.37 30.18
N CYS A 938 21.60 52.83 31.25
CA CYS A 938 20.18 53.17 31.21
C CYS A 938 19.87 54.33 30.26
N GLN A 939 20.76 55.34 30.19
CA GLN A 939 20.65 56.45 29.24
C GLN A 939 20.84 55.98 27.80
N ALA A 940 21.82 55.12 27.53
CA ALA A 940 22.08 54.58 26.20
C ALA A 940 20.89 53.73 25.71
N VAL A 941 20.35 52.84 26.55
CA VAL A 941 19.16 52.05 26.23
C VAL A 941 17.95 52.94 25.95
N ALA A 942 17.72 53.98 26.77
CA ALA A 942 16.61 54.91 26.55
C ALA A 942 16.72 55.66 25.20
N GLY A 943 17.94 55.83 24.68
CA GLY A 943 18.24 56.45 23.40
C GLY A 943 17.98 55.56 22.16
N ILE A 944 17.75 54.26 22.32
CA ILE A 944 17.52 53.33 21.19
C ILE A 944 16.20 53.70 20.49
N PRO A 945 16.17 54.07 19.19
CA PRO A 945 14.95 54.57 18.54
C PRO A 945 13.84 53.53 18.37
N SER A 946 14.20 52.30 17.99
CA SER A 946 13.25 51.21 17.75
C SER A 946 12.77 50.62 19.07
N VAL A 947 11.45 50.57 19.28
CA VAL A 947 10.84 49.94 20.47
C VAL A 947 11.18 48.45 20.58
N TYR A 948 11.37 47.78 19.44
CA TYR A 948 11.67 46.36 19.38
C TYR A 948 13.16 46.03 19.56
N ALA A 949 14.07 46.95 19.24
CA ALA A 949 15.48 46.83 19.64
C ALA A 949 15.69 47.27 21.09
N ARG A 950 14.88 48.25 21.55
CA ARG A 950 14.96 48.79 22.91
C ARG A 950 14.49 47.79 23.95
N LEU A 951 13.41 47.03 23.71
CA LEU A 951 12.87 46.10 24.71
C LEU A 951 13.86 44.97 25.09
N PRO A 952 14.50 44.25 24.15
CA PRO A 952 15.62 43.35 24.42
C PRO A 952 16.72 44.01 25.26
N MET A 953 17.16 45.19 24.83
CA MET A 953 18.23 45.92 25.52
C MET A 953 17.82 46.39 26.92
N LEU A 954 16.54 46.67 27.17
CA LEU A 954 16.02 46.91 28.51
C LEU A 954 16.05 45.63 29.37
N PHE A 955 15.72 44.46 28.80
CA PHE A 955 15.85 43.18 29.51
C PHE A 955 17.32 42.86 29.81
N TYR A 956 18.23 43.13 28.88
CA TYR A 956 19.67 43.00 29.07
C TYR A 956 20.17 43.96 30.16
N ALA A 957 19.84 45.24 30.09
CA ALA A 957 20.26 46.25 31.07
C ALA A 957 19.71 45.99 32.48
N ALA A 958 18.51 45.41 32.59
CA ALA A 958 17.90 45.04 33.86
C ALA A 958 18.79 44.12 34.73
N ARG A 959 19.68 43.33 34.12
CA ARG A 959 20.63 42.45 34.85
C ARG A 959 21.66 43.23 35.66
N PHE A 960 22.10 44.39 35.15
CA PHE A 960 23.08 45.25 35.80
C PHE A 960 22.44 46.05 36.93
N VAL A 961 21.24 46.58 36.66
CA VAL A 961 20.45 47.34 37.62
C VAL A 961 19.98 46.49 38.80
N GLY A 962 19.57 45.23 38.56
CA GLY A 962 19.21 44.31 39.65
C GLY A 962 20.38 43.97 40.59
N ARG A 963 21.62 44.00 40.08
CA ARG A 963 22.84 43.72 40.86
C ARG A 963 23.39 44.95 41.59
N SER A 964 23.14 46.16 41.08
CA SER A 964 23.61 47.40 41.71
C SER A 964 22.76 47.81 42.93
N GLY A 965 21.49 47.39 42.98
CA GLY A 965 20.54 47.77 44.03
C GLY A 965 20.15 49.26 44.01
N ASP A 966 20.43 49.95 42.91
CA ASP A 966 20.16 51.38 42.76
C ASP A 966 18.68 51.63 42.41
N GLU A 967 17.91 52.12 43.38
CA GLU A 967 16.47 52.37 43.23
C GLU A 967 16.16 53.35 42.08
N ASP A 968 16.99 54.39 41.90
CA ASP A 968 16.81 55.38 40.82
C ASP A 968 16.98 54.75 39.43
N ALA A 969 17.95 53.84 39.28
CA ALA A 969 18.18 53.12 38.03
C ALA A 969 17.10 52.06 37.76
N ILE A 970 16.59 51.40 38.82
CA ILE A 970 15.44 50.48 38.73
C ILE A 970 14.22 51.23 38.21
N GLU A 971 13.92 52.40 38.78
CA GLU A 971 12.80 53.23 38.33
C GLU A 971 12.95 53.66 36.86
N LEU A 972 14.15 54.08 36.46
CA LEU A 972 14.39 54.54 35.09
C LEU A 972 14.23 53.42 34.05
N ILE A 973 14.67 52.19 34.36
CA ILE A 973 14.41 51.02 33.51
C ILE A 973 12.93 50.63 33.53
N LEU A 974 12.28 50.60 34.70
CA LEU A 974 10.87 50.21 34.79
C LEU A 974 9.96 51.17 34.01
N GLU A 975 10.18 52.49 34.14
CA GLU A 975 9.45 53.48 33.33
C GLU A 975 9.71 53.31 31.84
N SER A 976 10.95 52.98 31.46
CA SER A 976 11.32 52.77 30.06
C SER A 976 10.71 51.48 29.51
N MET A 977 10.64 50.42 30.32
CA MET A 977 9.93 49.18 30.00
C MET A 977 8.43 49.41 29.85
N GLU A 978 7.81 50.16 30.77
CA GLU A 978 6.39 50.48 30.72
C GLU A 978 6.03 51.28 29.47
N ARG A 979 6.80 52.35 29.18
CA ARG A 979 6.64 53.16 27.96
C ARG A 979 6.83 52.34 26.68
N THR A 980 7.82 51.44 26.68
CA THR A 980 8.12 50.60 25.50
C THR A 980 7.03 49.53 25.32
N ALA A 981 6.62 48.84 26.38
CA ALA A 981 5.56 47.84 26.36
C ALA A 981 4.20 48.42 25.95
N GLY A 982 3.89 49.66 26.36
CA GLY A 982 2.68 50.36 25.96
C GLY A 982 2.61 50.69 24.45
N SER A 983 3.75 50.61 23.75
CA SER A 983 3.83 50.83 22.30
C SER A 983 3.74 49.54 21.48
N ILE A 984 3.77 48.37 22.14
CA ILE A 984 3.68 47.05 21.52
C ILE A 984 2.21 46.61 21.49
N ARG A 985 1.75 46.12 20.34
CA ARG A 985 0.36 45.74 20.08
C ARG A 985 0.11 44.24 20.30
N ILE A 986 1.14 43.40 20.33
CA ILE A 986 1.01 41.96 20.65
C ILE A 986 0.83 41.76 22.16
N PRO A 987 -0.38 41.36 22.63
CA PRO A 987 -0.69 41.32 24.06
C PRO A 987 0.20 40.39 24.89
N PHE A 988 0.61 39.25 24.33
CA PHE A 988 1.49 38.30 25.01
C PHE A 988 2.84 38.93 25.35
N ILE A 989 3.42 39.74 24.45
CA ILE A 989 4.70 40.42 24.70
C ILE A 989 4.56 41.47 25.81
N THR A 990 3.49 42.26 25.76
CA THR A 990 3.19 43.24 26.82
C THR A 990 3.01 42.54 28.17
N ALA A 991 2.27 41.43 28.21
CA ALA A 991 2.05 40.66 29.44
C ALA A 991 3.34 40.06 29.99
N MET A 992 4.19 39.50 29.14
CA MET A 992 5.50 38.96 29.53
C MET A 992 6.48 40.06 30.00
N THR A 993 6.36 41.27 29.45
CA THR A 993 7.14 42.42 29.91
C THR A 993 6.69 42.87 31.31
N GLN A 994 5.38 42.96 31.54
CA GLN A 994 4.81 43.25 32.86
C GLN A 994 5.17 42.16 33.90
N LEU A 995 5.20 40.89 33.47
CA LEU A 995 5.69 39.76 34.28
C LEU A 995 7.14 39.99 34.72
N ARG A 996 8.04 40.35 33.80
CA ARG A 996 9.46 40.68 34.10
C ARG A 996 9.58 41.88 35.04
N MET A 997 8.83 42.96 34.80
CA MET A 997 8.81 44.14 35.67
C MET A 997 8.38 43.80 37.10
N ALA A 998 7.30 43.01 37.25
CA ALA A 998 6.85 42.52 38.55
C ALA A 998 7.92 41.63 39.21
N GLY A 999 8.56 40.75 38.44
CA GLY A 999 9.68 39.92 38.91
C GLY A 999 10.88 40.74 39.43
N MET A 1000 11.26 41.81 38.72
CA MET A 1000 12.32 42.73 39.17
C MET A 1000 11.97 43.42 40.48
N LEU A 1001 10.74 43.91 40.62
CA LEU A 1001 10.27 44.56 41.85
C LEU A 1001 10.13 43.57 43.02
N TYR A 1002 9.70 42.33 42.77
CA TYR A 1002 9.72 41.28 43.79
C TYR A 1002 11.14 40.91 44.19
N HIS A 1003 12.10 40.90 43.26
CA HIS A 1003 13.51 40.70 43.59
C HIS A 1003 14.03 41.85 44.46
N LEU A 1004 13.75 43.10 44.09
CA LEU A 1004 14.10 44.28 44.90
C LEU A 1004 13.49 44.19 46.30
N TYR A 1005 12.21 43.83 46.43
CA TYR A 1005 11.58 43.62 47.72
C TYR A 1005 12.29 42.54 48.55
N ARG A 1006 12.68 41.41 47.92
CA ARG A 1006 13.40 40.34 48.61
C ARG A 1006 14.81 40.78 49.06
N THR A 1007 15.46 41.69 48.34
CA THR A 1007 16.83 42.15 48.66
C THR A 1007 16.86 43.34 49.61
N THR A 1008 15.96 44.32 49.47
CA THR A 1008 15.96 45.57 50.26
C THR A 1008 14.86 45.63 51.32
N GLY A 1009 13.84 44.77 51.24
CA GLY A 1009 12.67 44.80 52.12
C GLY A 1009 11.67 45.93 51.79
N SER A 1010 11.82 46.63 50.66
CA SER A 1010 10.98 47.77 50.29
C SER A 1010 9.52 47.39 50.07
N ILE A 1011 8.65 47.78 51.00
CA ILE A 1011 7.19 47.53 50.92
C ILE A 1011 6.59 48.23 49.70
N SER A 1012 7.08 49.42 49.35
CA SER A 1012 6.67 50.15 48.14
C SER A 1012 6.92 49.34 46.86
N ALA A 1013 8.08 48.67 46.77
CA ALA A 1013 8.40 47.79 45.65
C ALA A 1013 7.44 46.58 45.58
N MET A 1014 7.09 45.99 46.73
CA MET A 1014 6.12 44.88 46.79
C MET A 1014 4.70 45.32 46.38
N GLU A 1015 4.23 46.46 46.86
CA GLU A 1015 2.92 47.01 46.51
C GLU A 1015 2.83 47.32 45.01
N ARG A 1016 3.89 47.91 44.45
CA ARG A 1016 3.98 48.18 43.02
C ARG A 1016 4.08 46.91 42.17
N ALA A 1017 4.88 45.92 42.60
CA ALA A 1017 4.94 44.62 41.94
C ALA A 1017 3.56 43.96 41.89
N THR A 1018 2.83 44.04 42.99
CA THR A 1018 1.48 43.48 43.14
C THR A 1018 0.46 44.23 42.28
N ALA A 1019 0.59 45.56 42.18
CA ALA A 1019 -0.24 46.38 41.31
C ALA A 1019 -0.01 46.04 39.82
N ILE A 1020 1.26 45.93 39.39
CA ILE A 1020 1.61 45.54 38.01
C ILE A 1020 1.09 44.12 37.73
N ALA A 1021 1.36 43.16 38.60
CA ALA A 1021 0.89 41.78 38.47
C ALA A 1021 -0.65 41.69 38.36
N SER A 1022 -1.37 42.50 39.14
CA SER A 1022 -2.84 42.53 39.12
C SER A 1022 -3.39 43.17 37.85
N ALA A 1023 -2.62 44.05 37.20
CA ALA A 1023 -3.00 44.74 35.98
C ALA A 1023 -2.72 43.93 34.68
N ILE A 1024 -1.95 42.84 34.74
CA ILE A 1024 -1.64 42.00 33.57
C ILE A 1024 -2.93 41.46 32.97
N GLU A 1025 -3.34 41.89 31.77
CA GLU A 1025 -4.63 41.49 31.17
C GLU A 1025 -4.69 40.00 30.79
N ASP A 1026 -3.55 39.40 30.48
CA ASP A 1026 -3.41 38.00 30.10
C ASP A 1026 -3.61 37.08 31.32
N GLU A 1027 -4.73 36.34 31.32
CA GLU A 1027 -5.10 35.51 32.46
C GLU A 1027 -4.15 34.32 32.67
N ARG A 1028 -3.47 33.82 31.63
CA ARG A 1028 -2.46 32.74 31.75
C ARG A 1028 -1.19 33.22 32.39
N VAL A 1029 -0.65 34.34 31.91
CA VAL A 1029 0.58 34.93 32.48
C VAL A 1029 0.32 35.31 33.93
N ARG A 1030 -0.85 35.89 34.23
CA ARG A 1030 -1.28 36.18 35.61
C ARG A 1030 -1.36 34.91 36.45
N TYR A 1031 -1.95 33.82 35.94
CA TYR A 1031 -2.01 32.53 36.63
C TYR A 1031 -0.61 31.96 36.92
N ILE A 1032 0.32 32.01 35.95
CA ILE A 1032 1.70 31.53 36.12
C ILE A 1032 2.42 32.32 37.23
N LEU A 1033 2.31 33.65 37.20
CA LEU A 1033 2.95 34.52 38.20
C LEU A 1033 2.43 34.24 39.61
N MET A 1034 1.16 33.89 39.75
CA MET A 1034 0.55 33.49 41.02
C MET A 1034 1.03 32.13 41.52
N VAL A 1035 1.09 31.11 40.64
CA VAL A 1035 1.61 29.78 41.00
C VAL A 1035 3.08 29.88 41.46
N GLN A 1036 3.84 30.83 40.91
CA GLN A 1036 5.22 31.08 41.31
C GLN A 1036 5.36 31.91 42.59
N ASN A 1037 4.30 32.59 43.05
CA ASN A 1037 4.32 33.47 44.22
C ASN A 1037 3.04 33.28 45.06
N ASP A 1038 3.11 32.40 46.06
CA ASP A 1038 2.00 31.96 46.94
C ASP A 1038 1.16 33.07 47.62
N ASN A 1039 1.62 34.34 47.60
CA ASN A 1039 0.99 35.47 48.30
C ASN A 1039 0.04 36.32 47.41
N LEU A 1040 -0.14 35.97 46.13
CA LEU A 1040 -0.95 36.75 45.17
C LEU A 1040 -2.26 36.00 44.84
N ALA A 1041 -3.14 35.80 45.81
CA ALA A 1041 -4.43 35.16 45.55
C ALA A 1041 -5.50 36.19 45.09
N PRO A 1042 -6.04 36.14 43.87
CA PRO A 1042 -7.29 36.79 43.51
C PRO A 1042 -8.46 36.06 44.18
N ARG A 1043 -9.59 36.76 44.32
CA ARG A 1043 -10.89 36.17 44.67
C ARG A 1043 -11.26 35.14 43.59
N SER A 1044 -11.05 33.85 43.88
CA SER A 1044 -11.41 32.63 43.12
C SER A 1044 -11.64 32.75 41.61
N TRP A 1045 -10.94 31.92 40.81
CA TRP A 1045 -11.22 31.75 39.37
C TRP A 1045 -12.59 31.10 39.07
N ASP A 1046 -13.28 30.60 40.10
CA ASP A 1046 -14.59 29.97 40.02
C ASP A 1046 -15.61 30.89 39.33
N GLY A 1047 -16.28 30.36 38.31
CA GLY A 1047 -17.30 31.08 37.54
C GLY A 1047 -16.76 32.01 36.45
N THR A 1048 -15.45 32.10 36.26
CA THR A 1048 -14.84 32.83 35.13
C THR A 1048 -14.66 31.91 33.91
N VAL A 1049 -14.54 32.51 32.72
CA VAL A 1049 -14.22 31.77 31.47
C VAL A 1049 -12.87 31.08 31.61
N TYR A 1050 -11.87 31.76 32.18
CA TYR A 1050 -10.55 31.18 32.41
C TYR A 1050 -10.56 30.05 33.44
N GLY A 1051 -11.38 30.15 34.50
CA GLY A 1051 -11.63 29.05 35.44
C GLY A 1051 -12.17 27.80 34.73
N SER A 1052 -13.06 27.98 33.75
CA SER A 1052 -13.55 26.85 32.92
C SER A 1052 -12.45 26.23 32.04
N VAL A 1053 -11.49 27.03 31.56
CA VAL A 1053 -10.31 26.56 30.82
C VAL A 1053 -9.38 25.74 31.74
N LEU A 1054 -9.15 26.20 32.97
CA LEU A 1054 -8.34 25.48 33.96
C LEU A 1054 -9.02 24.17 34.43
N ASP A 1055 -10.32 24.18 34.67
CA ASP A 1055 -11.09 22.97 34.97
C ASP A 1055 -10.99 21.95 33.83
N PHE A 1056 -11.03 22.41 32.58
CA PHE A 1056 -10.87 21.55 31.42
C PHE A 1056 -9.45 20.99 31.30
N ARG A 1057 -8.42 21.79 31.62
CA ARG A 1057 -7.02 21.32 31.70
C ARG A 1057 -6.86 20.17 32.70
N GLU A 1058 -7.46 20.27 33.88
CA GLU A 1058 -7.40 19.20 34.88
C GLU A 1058 -8.13 17.93 34.42
N ARG A 1059 -9.24 18.06 33.68
CA ARG A 1059 -9.92 16.91 33.06
C ARG A 1059 -9.09 16.26 31.94
N LEU A 1060 -8.41 17.07 31.11
CA LEU A 1060 -7.50 16.58 30.07
C LEU A 1060 -6.37 15.73 30.66
N ARG A 1061 -5.77 16.19 31.76
CA ARG A 1061 -4.71 15.45 32.47
C ARG A 1061 -5.17 14.10 33.02
N ARG A 1062 -6.43 13.99 33.43
CA ARG A 1062 -7.03 12.74 33.96
C ARG A 1062 -7.49 11.79 32.85
N GLY A 1063 -7.62 12.26 31.60
CA GLY A 1063 -8.13 11.47 30.48
C GLY A 1063 -9.65 11.35 30.41
N ASP A 1064 -10.39 12.10 31.24
CA ASP A 1064 -11.85 11.97 31.43
C ASP A 1064 -12.68 12.93 30.55
N CYS A 1065 -12.13 13.43 29.44
CA CYS A 1065 -12.80 14.44 28.62
C CYS A 1065 -13.93 13.84 27.76
N THR A 1066 -15.19 14.15 28.09
CA THR A 1066 -16.34 13.74 27.28
C THR A 1066 -16.71 14.78 26.22
N ARG A 1067 -17.51 14.39 25.22
CA ARG A 1067 -18.09 15.33 24.23
C ARG A 1067 -18.95 16.43 24.90
N LYS A 1068 -19.56 16.15 26.05
CA LYS A 1068 -20.34 17.14 26.82
C LYS A 1068 -19.44 18.19 27.46
N ASP A 1069 -18.27 17.79 27.94
CA ASP A 1069 -17.28 18.70 28.52
C ASP A 1069 -16.73 19.66 27.47
N MET A 1070 -16.43 19.16 26.27
CA MET A 1070 -16.05 20.03 25.14
C MET A 1070 -17.14 21.03 24.78
N ALA A 1071 -18.41 20.60 24.70
CA ALA A 1071 -19.52 21.51 24.42
C ALA A 1071 -19.80 22.51 25.56
N ALA A 1072 -19.41 22.20 26.80
CA ALA A 1072 -19.46 23.13 27.92
C ALA A 1072 -18.35 24.17 27.81
N LEU A 1073 -17.12 23.75 27.48
CA LEU A 1073 -15.98 24.63 27.25
C LEU A 1073 -16.22 25.58 26.07
N ASP A 1074 -16.70 25.07 24.93
CA ASP A 1074 -17.01 25.88 23.74
C ASP A 1074 -18.03 26.98 24.08
N ARG A 1075 -19.04 26.67 24.91
CA ARG A 1075 -20.03 27.65 25.38
C ARG A 1075 -19.43 28.67 26.35
N ALA A 1076 -18.54 28.24 27.25
CA ALA A 1076 -17.86 29.13 28.18
C ALA A 1076 -16.94 30.11 27.44
N ILE A 1077 -16.09 29.62 26.53
CA ILE A 1077 -15.23 30.46 25.70
C ILE A 1077 -16.08 31.37 24.80
N GLY A 1078 -17.13 30.83 24.18
CA GLY A 1078 -18.05 31.59 23.34
C GLY A 1078 -18.80 32.73 24.06
N ALA A 1079 -18.87 32.71 25.40
CA ALA A 1079 -19.46 33.77 26.20
C ALA A 1079 -18.54 34.99 26.38
N ALA A 1080 -17.23 34.85 26.16
CA ALA A 1080 -16.29 35.97 26.24
C ALA A 1080 -16.62 37.03 25.15
N PRO A 1081 -16.75 38.33 25.45
CA PRO A 1081 -17.20 39.31 24.46
C PRO A 1081 -16.17 39.58 23.35
N ASP A 1082 -14.88 39.49 23.67
CA ASP A 1082 -13.80 39.76 22.71
C ASP A 1082 -13.36 38.50 21.97
N ARG A 1083 -13.42 38.53 20.63
CA ARG A 1083 -13.00 37.42 19.76
C ARG A 1083 -11.51 37.13 19.85
N MET A 1084 -10.68 38.14 20.09
CA MET A 1084 -9.24 37.93 20.29
C MET A 1084 -8.99 37.09 21.53
N LYS A 1085 -9.65 37.41 22.65
CA LYS A 1085 -9.61 36.56 23.86
C LYS A 1085 -10.12 35.15 23.63
N ARG A 1086 -11.17 34.95 22.82
CA ARG A 1086 -11.64 33.60 22.45
C ARG A 1086 -10.59 32.80 21.71
N ALA A 1087 -9.94 33.41 20.71
CA ALA A 1087 -8.88 32.77 19.95
C ALA A 1087 -7.69 32.39 20.85
N ILE A 1088 -7.33 33.27 21.79
CA ILE A 1088 -6.30 33.01 22.81
C ILE A 1088 -6.70 31.81 23.70
N TYR A 1089 -7.91 31.79 24.26
CA TYR A 1089 -8.37 30.67 25.10
C TYR A 1089 -8.36 29.34 24.35
N TYR A 1090 -8.81 29.30 23.10
CA TYR A 1090 -8.72 28.08 22.29
C TYR A 1090 -7.25 27.67 22.00
N THR A 1091 -6.36 28.64 21.78
CA THR A 1091 -4.92 28.38 21.59
C THR A 1091 -4.27 27.80 22.85
N GLU A 1092 -4.70 28.24 24.03
CA GLU A 1092 -4.21 27.68 25.29
C GLU A 1092 -4.72 26.26 25.54
N VAL A 1093 -6.01 26.01 25.25
CA VAL A 1093 -6.54 24.64 25.34
C VAL A 1093 -5.83 23.72 24.33
N TYR A 1094 -5.43 24.22 23.16
CA TYR A 1094 -4.58 23.47 22.24
C TYR A 1094 -3.27 23.02 22.91
N VAL A 1095 -2.56 23.94 23.57
CA VAL A 1095 -1.30 23.62 24.28
C VAL A 1095 -1.56 22.58 25.36
N PHE A 1096 -2.56 22.78 26.22
CA PHE A 1096 -2.89 21.83 27.28
C PHE A 1096 -3.26 20.44 26.74
N ALA A 1097 -3.99 20.36 25.64
CA ALA A 1097 -4.36 19.09 25.02
C ALA A 1097 -3.16 18.40 24.36
N ARG A 1098 -2.24 19.15 23.74
CA ARG A 1098 -0.99 18.59 23.20
C ARG A 1098 -0.10 18.03 24.31
N ASP A 1099 0.11 18.79 25.38
CA ASP A 1099 0.92 18.39 26.54
C ASP A 1099 0.35 17.14 27.24
N ALA A 1100 -0.97 16.96 27.18
CA ALA A 1100 -1.67 15.77 27.71
C ALA A 1100 -1.73 14.58 26.73
N GLY A 1101 -1.09 14.67 25.56
CA GLY A 1101 -1.09 13.61 24.53
C GLY A 1101 -2.41 13.45 23.76
N GLN A 1102 -3.37 14.37 23.90
CA GLN A 1102 -4.70 14.33 23.28
C GLN A 1102 -4.72 15.06 21.94
N HIS A 1103 -4.04 14.50 20.94
CA HIS A 1103 -3.80 15.16 19.64
C HIS A 1103 -5.08 15.54 18.87
N GLU A 1104 -6.12 14.70 18.90
CA GLU A 1104 -7.38 15.01 18.19
C GLU A 1104 -8.10 16.23 18.79
N ILE A 1105 -8.11 16.33 20.13
CA ILE A 1105 -8.70 17.45 20.85
C ILE A 1105 -7.90 18.71 20.55
N ALA A 1106 -6.56 18.62 20.61
CA ALA A 1106 -5.68 19.73 20.27
C ALA A 1106 -5.99 20.29 18.87
N GLU A 1107 -5.94 19.46 17.83
CA GLU A 1107 -6.20 19.89 16.45
C GLU A 1107 -7.60 20.48 16.24
N ARG A 1108 -8.58 20.05 17.04
CA ARG A 1108 -9.90 20.71 17.06
C ARG A 1108 -9.82 22.10 17.68
N MET A 1109 -9.15 22.26 18.82
CA MET A 1109 -9.05 23.55 19.52
C MET A 1109 -8.28 24.59 18.69
N LEU A 1110 -7.20 24.20 18.00
CA LEU A 1110 -6.48 25.11 17.10
C LEU A 1110 -7.36 25.57 15.93
N ARG A 1111 -8.19 24.68 15.36
CA ARG A 1111 -9.17 25.06 14.33
C ARG A 1111 -10.23 26.04 14.88
N CYS A 1112 -10.70 25.84 16.11
CA CYS A 1112 -11.61 26.77 16.77
C CYS A 1112 -10.96 28.15 17.00
N ALA A 1113 -9.67 28.18 17.39
CA ALA A 1113 -8.91 29.42 17.53
C ALA A 1113 -8.81 30.18 16.21
N LEU A 1114 -8.44 29.48 15.13
CA LEU A 1114 -8.34 30.04 13.77
C LEU A 1114 -9.69 30.55 13.25
N ASP A 1115 -10.80 29.85 13.53
CA ASP A 1115 -12.14 30.28 13.14
C ASP A 1115 -12.57 31.57 13.88
N GLU A 1116 -12.24 31.72 15.16
CA GLU A 1116 -12.48 32.98 15.87
C GLU A 1116 -11.57 34.12 15.37
N ALA A 1117 -10.28 33.85 15.16
CA ALA A 1117 -9.34 34.82 14.60
C ALA A 1117 -9.77 35.28 13.19
N GLY A 1118 -10.21 34.35 12.34
CA GLY A 1118 -10.71 34.60 10.98
C GLY A 1118 -11.99 35.45 10.91
N LYS A 1119 -12.65 35.71 12.05
CA LYS A 1119 -13.80 36.62 12.15
C LYS A 1119 -13.43 38.02 12.66
N ILE A 1120 -12.20 38.22 13.13
CA ILE A 1120 -11.72 39.52 13.62
C ILE A 1120 -11.58 40.50 12.44
N ARG A 1121 -12.10 41.72 12.63
CA ARG A 1121 -11.94 42.88 11.75
C ARG A 1121 -11.56 44.09 12.63
N PRO A 1122 -10.75 45.04 12.15
CA PRO A 1122 -10.05 45.09 10.85
C PRO A 1122 -8.92 44.05 10.71
N LEU A 1123 -8.33 43.93 9.51
CA LEU A 1123 -7.25 42.98 9.20
C LEU A 1123 -6.00 43.19 10.06
N SER A 1124 -5.68 44.44 10.39
CA SER A 1124 -4.59 44.77 11.31
C SER A 1124 -4.73 44.07 12.66
N ARG A 1125 -5.92 44.13 13.26
CA ARG A 1125 -6.21 43.47 14.54
C ARG A 1125 -6.19 41.94 14.44
N ARG A 1126 -6.52 41.40 13.27
CA ARG A 1126 -6.43 39.96 13.02
C ARG A 1126 -4.99 39.49 12.90
N ALA A 1127 -4.16 40.20 12.16
CA ALA A 1127 -2.74 39.91 12.04
C ALA A 1127 -2.06 39.89 13.42
N ILE A 1128 -2.37 40.88 14.27
CA ILE A 1128 -1.90 40.93 15.66
C ILE A 1128 -2.42 39.72 16.47
N ALA A 1129 -3.68 39.31 16.30
CA ALA A 1129 -4.21 38.13 16.98
C ALA A 1129 -3.53 36.83 16.55
N LEU A 1130 -3.24 36.66 15.25
CA LEU A 1130 -2.51 35.51 14.74
C LEU A 1130 -1.04 35.52 15.20
N GLY A 1131 -0.40 36.70 15.23
CA GLY A 1131 0.93 36.89 15.80
C GLY A 1131 1.00 36.55 17.29
N ASP A 1132 0.02 36.98 18.08
CA ASP A 1132 -0.11 36.62 19.49
C ASP A 1132 -0.26 35.10 19.69
N MET A 1133 -1.10 34.45 18.87
CA MET A 1133 -1.24 33.00 18.88
C MET A 1133 0.08 32.30 18.54
N ALA A 1134 0.82 32.78 17.53
CA ALA A 1134 2.11 32.24 17.14
C ALA A 1134 3.14 32.37 18.27
N CYS A 1135 3.21 33.55 18.89
CA CYS A 1135 4.05 33.83 20.05
C CYS A 1135 3.81 32.82 21.19
N ARG A 1136 2.54 32.53 21.49
CA ARG A 1136 2.17 31.55 22.53
C ARG A 1136 2.54 30.12 22.18
N LEU A 1137 2.41 29.72 20.92
CA LEU A 1137 2.79 28.37 20.48
C LEU A 1137 4.31 28.20 20.46
N HIS A 1138 5.03 29.22 20.03
CA HIS A 1138 6.49 29.25 20.04
C HIS A 1138 7.03 29.14 21.48
N ALA A 1139 6.50 29.96 22.40
CA ALA A 1139 6.83 29.86 23.84
C ALA A 1139 6.47 28.50 24.47
N ALA A 1140 5.60 27.71 23.83
CA ALA A 1140 5.26 26.35 24.24
C ALA A 1140 6.05 25.26 23.47
N ARG A 1141 7.09 25.63 22.71
CA ARG A 1141 7.95 24.75 21.89
C ARG A 1141 7.23 24.01 20.77
N TYR A 1142 6.18 24.60 20.20
CA TYR A 1142 5.47 24.10 19.01
C TYR A 1142 5.83 24.94 17.77
N GLU A 1143 7.09 24.91 17.37
CA GLU A 1143 7.69 25.80 16.35
C GLU A 1143 7.02 25.67 14.98
N ASP A 1144 6.82 24.45 14.47
CA ASP A 1144 6.14 24.20 13.19
C ASP A 1144 4.78 24.91 13.11
N ARG A 1145 4.00 24.84 14.21
CA ARG A 1145 2.66 25.44 14.25
C ARG A 1145 2.72 26.95 14.46
N ALA A 1146 3.72 27.45 15.17
CA ALA A 1146 3.97 28.87 15.28
C ALA A 1146 4.31 29.49 13.92
N GLY A 1147 5.21 28.87 13.15
CA GLY A 1147 5.57 29.29 11.79
C GLY A 1147 4.34 29.37 10.86
N ASN A 1148 3.51 28.33 10.85
CA ASN A 1148 2.26 28.34 10.08
C ASN A 1148 1.32 29.51 10.45
N LEU A 1149 1.22 29.88 11.73
CA LEU A 1149 0.39 31.00 12.17
C LEU A 1149 0.99 32.36 11.78
N LEU A 1150 2.32 32.47 11.76
CA LEU A 1150 3.02 33.65 11.30
C LEU A 1150 2.83 33.87 9.80
N ASP A 1151 2.91 32.81 9.00
CA ASP A 1151 2.61 32.88 7.57
C ASP A 1151 1.19 33.39 7.32
N LEU A 1152 0.22 32.91 8.11
CA LEU A 1152 -1.15 33.41 8.07
C LEU A 1152 -1.24 34.87 8.51
N ALA A 1153 -0.52 35.27 9.55
CA ALA A 1153 -0.47 36.66 10.01
C ALA A 1153 0.12 37.58 8.95
N VAL A 1154 1.25 37.21 8.35
CA VAL A 1154 1.92 37.94 7.26
C VAL A 1154 0.99 38.05 6.05
N ASN A 1155 0.31 36.97 5.67
CA ASN A 1155 -0.66 37.02 4.57
C ASN A 1155 -1.80 38.02 4.86
N GLU A 1156 -2.31 38.08 6.09
CA GLU A 1156 -3.31 39.08 6.47
C GLU A 1156 -2.74 40.51 6.44
N VAL A 1157 -1.46 40.69 6.81
CA VAL A 1157 -0.73 41.97 6.70
C VAL A 1157 -0.59 42.43 5.25
N LEU A 1158 -0.19 41.55 4.33
CA LEU A 1158 -0.05 41.86 2.90
C LEU A 1158 -1.36 42.37 2.28
N ASN A 1159 -2.50 41.97 2.84
CA ASN A 1159 -3.84 42.38 2.42
C ASN A 1159 -4.31 43.72 3.03
N ILE A 1160 -3.52 44.36 3.89
CA ILE A 1160 -3.80 45.70 4.43
C ILE A 1160 -3.47 46.77 3.36
N ARG A 1161 -4.45 47.62 3.06
CA ARG A 1161 -4.31 48.65 2.02
C ARG A 1161 -3.42 49.82 2.41
N ASP A 1162 -3.39 50.18 3.69
CA ASP A 1162 -2.57 51.28 4.18
C ASP A 1162 -1.12 50.83 4.35
N ARG A 1163 -0.20 51.44 3.60
CA ARG A 1163 1.21 51.05 3.55
C ARG A 1163 1.90 51.23 4.91
N ALA A 1164 1.65 52.34 5.59
CA ALA A 1164 2.27 52.64 6.89
C ALA A 1164 1.81 51.65 7.97
N THR A 1165 0.51 51.35 8.02
CA THR A 1165 -0.04 50.33 8.94
C THR A 1165 0.50 48.93 8.60
N ARG A 1166 0.65 48.60 7.32
CA ARG A 1166 1.18 47.31 6.87
C ARG A 1166 2.64 47.11 7.27
N GLU A 1167 3.51 48.05 6.94
CA GLU A 1167 4.94 48.01 7.30
C GLU A 1167 5.10 47.92 8.83
N SER A 1168 4.37 48.77 9.56
CA SER A 1168 4.39 48.76 11.04
C SER A 1168 3.97 47.42 11.67
N ILE A 1169 2.99 46.70 11.11
CA ILE A 1169 2.56 45.40 11.66
C ILE A 1169 3.49 44.29 11.19
N TYR A 1170 4.05 44.39 9.97
CA TYR A 1170 5.03 43.45 9.48
C TYR A 1170 6.28 43.44 10.37
N ASP A 1171 6.86 44.63 10.62
CA ASP A 1171 8.03 44.79 11.50
C ASP A 1171 7.75 44.25 12.91
N GLU A 1172 6.52 44.47 13.41
CA GLU A 1172 6.12 43.95 14.71
C GLU A 1172 6.04 42.42 14.75
N LEU A 1173 5.49 41.77 13.72
CA LEU A 1173 5.42 40.31 13.64
C LEU A 1173 6.82 39.70 13.52
N ASP A 1174 7.68 40.29 12.68
CA ASP A 1174 9.05 39.83 12.46
C ASP A 1174 9.87 39.89 13.76
N MET A 1175 9.82 41.03 14.44
CA MET A 1175 10.58 41.26 15.68
C MET A 1175 10.00 40.52 16.89
N SER A 1176 8.71 40.16 16.86
CA SER A 1176 8.04 39.49 17.98
C SER A 1176 8.59 38.10 18.29
N ILE A 1177 9.00 37.34 17.28
CA ILE A 1177 9.54 35.99 17.47
C ILE A 1177 10.94 36.05 18.06
N GLY A 1178 11.79 36.94 17.54
CA GLY A 1178 13.15 37.13 18.04
C GLY A 1178 13.18 37.47 19.53
N ILE A 1179 12.26 38.32 19.99
CA ILE A 1179 12.10 38.64 21.42
C ILE A 1179 11.77 37.39 22.26
N ILE A 1180 10.98 36.46 21.73
CA ILE A 1180 10.60 35.24 22.45
C ILE A 1180 11.77 34.25 22.50
N GLN A 1181 12.45 34.06 21.36
CA GLN A 1181 13.58 33.15 21.22
C GLN A 1181 14.71 33.48 22.20
N GLU A 1182 15.05 34.77 22.31
CA GLU A 1182 16.24 35.19 23.04
C GLU A 1182 16.02 35.31 24.56
N TYR A 1183 14.79 35.58 25.03
CA TYR A 1183 14.56 35.97 26.43
C TYR A 1183 13.60 35.10 27.24
N TRP A 1184 12.78 34.25 26.60
CA TRP A 1184 11.70 33.50 27.28
C TRP A 1184 11.71 31.98 27.05
N LEU A 1185 12.51 31.46 26.11
CA LEU A 1185 12.89 30.05 26.05
C LEU A 1185 14.03 29.74 27.02
#